data_AF-A0A9Q0MG90-F1
#
_entry.id   AF-A0A9Q0MG90-F1
#
_cell.length_a   1.000
_cell.length_b   1.000
_cell.length_c   1.000
_cell.angle_alpha   90.00
_cell.angle_beta   90.00
_cell.angle_gamma   90.00
#
_symmetry.space_group_name_H-M   'P 1'
#
loop_
_entity.id
_entity.type
_entity.pdbx_description
1 polymer ?
#
loop_
_entity_poly.entity_id
_entity_poly.type
_entity_poly.pdbx_seq_one_letter_code
_entity_poly.pdbx_strand_id
1 'polypeptide(L)'
;MEVNLSEIENYTVKRILNFEEESSLLKIIESNPDESVFSRIPWEIDHLNECRSKLNECKAQVGNFFRYKWDRHTELTEISSQIKKVIIQRFLTTPPILTRAWIKFYDILSSFPLFSCKDCDSICVMFLCEAPGAFVNAANHYIRTNYCNVKMNWVATTLNPFYEQIDLNSYVLDDRFIKNSYYFSNWFFASSNTGNILDENFVDDLKIYIKSRKEFFAEDDGVFDCVTGDGSFNCLNNPNRQEEMTRQNEMKALVDELKQKISTISLGGNERSRQNHTKKGKLLVRDRINRLLDPETPFLELSTLAAYDCYSEPINSAGVVTGIGRIFGRECMIVANDATVKAGTYYPLTVKKHLRAQEIAIENRLPCIYLVDSGGANLPNQAEVFPSSDHFGRIFYNQANMSAMNIPQISVVMGSCTAGGAYVPAMSDENIIVKEHGTIFLGGPPLVKAATGEEISAQDLGGADVHCSVSGVSDYYADDEVSALHMARKIVSNLNRSKRIELDVSTIVEEPLYPSTDLYGIIGSNLKQSINIKEVIARIVDGSRFDEFKQRYGETLVTGFARIYGYPIGIVANNGILFSESALKGAHFIQLCAKRKIPLLFLQNITGFMIGGEAERSGIAKNGAKMVTAVACAKVPKLTVIVGGSYGAGNYGMCGRAYSPRFLYMWPNARISVMGGEQAANVLATIAKDRKKREGTQLTEAEEEAIKKPIIEKFEKEGNPYYSSARLWDDGVIDPAHTRKVIGLSLSAALNAEIEETKFGVFRM
;
A
#
# COMPACT_ATOMS: atom_id res chain seq x y z
N MET A 1 -14.18 17.85 15.66
CA MET A 1 -14.31 16.63 16.49
C MET A 1 -14.15 17.08 17.93
N GLU A 2 -15.19 16.98 18.75
CA GLU A 2 -15.02 17.13 20.20
C GLU A 2 -14.28 15.89 20.69
N VAL A 3 -13.08 16.10 21.22
CA VAL A 3 -12.27 15.02 21.77
C VAL A 3 -12.89 14.62 23.11
N ASN A 4 -13.14 13.32 23.30
CA ASN A 4 -13.75 12.79 24.51
C ASN A 4 -12.80 12.99 25.71
N LEU A 5 -13.05 14.03 26.51
CA LEU A 5 -12.19 14.42 27.63
C LEU A 5 -12.02 13.31 28.67
N SER A 6 -13.02 12.42 28.83
CA SER A 6 -12.94 11.31 29.79
C SER A 6 -12.01 10.17 29.36
N GLU A 7 -11.78 9.98 28.05
CA GLU A 7 -10.78 9.01 27.55
C GLU A 7 -9.36 9.57 27.71
N ILE A 8 -9.17 10.87 27.45
CA ILE A 8 -7.90 11.57 27.68
C ILE A 8 -7.49 11.54 29.16
N GLU A 9 -8.45 11.79 30.06
CA GLU A 9 -8.22 11.73 31.51
C GLU A 9 -7.82 10.33 31.98
N ASN A 10 -8.40 9.28 31.40
CA ASN A 10 -8.14 7.92 31.85
C ASN A 10 -6.84 7.33 31.27
N TYR A 11 -6.41 7.72 30.07
CA TYR A 11 -5.29 7.06 29.40
C TYR A 11 -3.93 7.74 29.63
N THR A 12 -3.80 9.04 29.37
CA THR A 12 -2.49 9.73 29.41
C THR A 12 -2.25 10.43 30.75
N VAL A 13 -3.30 11.01 31.36
CA VAL A 13 -3.17 11.72 32.64
C VAL A 13 -2.85 10.75 33.79
N LYS A 14 -3.50 9.58 33.86
CA LYS A 14 -3.16 8.54 34.85
C LYS A 14 -1.74 7.98 34.68
N ARG A 15 -1.28 7.77 33.43
CA ARG A 15 0.09 7.31 33.14
C ARG A 15 1.16 8.31 33.59
N ILE A 16 0.93 9.61 33.33
CA ILE A 16 1.83 10.68 33.77
C ILE A 16 1.89 10.78 35.30
N LEU A 17 0.78 10.53 35.99
CA LEU A 17 0.61 10.83 37.41
C LEU A 17 0.73 9.63 38.34
N ASN A 18 1.44 8.56 37.96
CA ASN A 18 1.48 7.24 38.63
C ASN A 18 1.74 7.30 40.17
N PHE A 19 0.75 7.71 40.94
CA PHE A 19 0.73 7.92 42.38
C PHE A 19 -0.60 7.38 42.90
N GLU A 20 -0.56 6.15 43.41
CA GLU A 20 -1.58 5.67 44.34
C GLU A 20 -1.32 6.35 45.69
N GLU A 21 -1.94 7.51 45.90
CA GLU A 21 -2.28 8.19 47.18
C GLU A 21 -2.05 9.71 47.11
N GLU A 22 -3.15 10.47 47.12
CA GLU A 22 -3.23 11.94 47.17
C GLU A 22 -2.48 12.60 48.36
N SER A 23 -1.98 11.82 49.33
CA SER A 23 -1.47 12.34 50.62
C SER A 23 0.02 12.70 50.66
N SER A 24 0.81 12.33 49.63
CA SER A 24 2.27 12.44 49.66
C SER A 24 2.82 13.74 49.06
N LEU A 25 2.14 14.33 48.07
CA LEU A 25 2.57 15.57 47.41
C LEU A 25 2.36 16.81 48.29
N LEU A 26 1.28 16.83 49.07
CA LEU A 26 0.99 17.89 50.06
C LEU A 26 2.01 17.90 51.21
N LYS A 27 2.48 16.73 51.67
CA LYS A 27 3.50 16.63 52.73
C LYS A 27 4.89 17.11 52.28
N ILE A 28 5.23 17.00 51.00
CA ILE A 28 6.49 17.53 50.44
C ILE A 28 6.44 19.06 50.34
N ILE A 29 5.27 19.62 50.07
CA ILE A 29 5.05 21.07 49.96
C ILE A 29 5.06 21.75 51.34
N GLU A 30 4.58 21.07 52.39
CA GLU A 30 4.44 21.64 53.73
C GLU A 30 5.70 21.56 54.62
N SER A 31 6.71 20.75 54.26
CA SER A 31 7.83 20.43 55.15
C SER A 31 9.11 21.26 54.97
N ASN A 32 9.21 22.13 53.95
CA ASN A 32 10.34 23.05 53.80
C ASN A 32 9.97 24.34 53.02
N PRO A 33 9.54 25.41 53.70
CA PRO A 33 9.13 26.66 53.06
C PRO A 33 10.25 27.42 52.32
N ASP A 34 11.52 27.12 52.62
CA ASP A 34 12.70 27.81 52.04
C ASP A 34 13.37 27.05 50.87
N GLU A 35 12.83 25.90 50.43
CA GLU A 35 13.28 25.18 49.22
C GLU A 35 12.20 25.09 48.12
N SER A 36 11.26 26.03 48.11
CA SER A 36 10.41 26.24 46.94
C SER A 36 11.18 27.03 45.89
N VAL A 37 11.48 26.41 44.74
CA VAL A 37 12.09 27.06 43.56
C VAL A 37 11.15 28.12 42.92
N PHE A 38 10.02 28.44 43.54
CA PHE A 38 9.00 29.36 43.01
C PHE A 38 8.60 30.46 44.00
N SER A 39 9.43 31.51 44.13
CA SER A 39 9.07 32.94 44.38
C SER A 39 10.31 33.70 44.89
N ARG A 40 10.69 34.95 44.52
CA ARG A 40 9.98 36.22 44.23
C ARG A 40 10.76 37.14 43.25
N ILE A 41 10.09 38.20 42.77
CA ILE A 41 10.54 39.25 41.81
C ILE A 41 10.66 40.62 42.51
N PRO A 42 11.60 41.50 42.11
CA PRO A 42 11.24 42.90 41.80
C PRO A 42 12.05 43.53 40.65
N TRP A 43 11.38 44.00 39.59
CA TRP A 43 11.92 45.00 38.65
C TRP A 43 11.05 46.24 38.73
N GLU A 44 11.59 47.38 39.17
CA GLU A 44 10.93 48.70 39.11
C GLU A 44 11.90 49.73 38.53
N ILE A 45 12.10 49.72 37.20
CA ILE A 45 12.83 50.78 36.51
C ILE A 45 12.09 51.13 35.20
N ASP A 46 11.43 52.30 35.18
CA ASP A 46 10.48 52.72 34.14
C ASP A 46 11.10 52.98 32.76
N HIS A 47 12.39 53.30 32.68
CA HIS A 47 13.11 53.45 31.42
C HIS A 47 13.05 52.15 30.57
N LEU A 48 13.09 50.98 31.20
CA LEU A 48 13.15 49.70 30.49
C LEU A 48 11.80 49.26 29.90
N ASN A 49 10.69 49.75 30.46
CA ASN A 49 9.36 49.54 29.89
C ASN A 49 9.18 50.31 28.56
N GLU A 50 9.82 51.47 28.42
CA GLU A 50 9.76 52.26 27.20
C GLU A 50 10.59 51.63 26.05
N CYS A 51 11.76 51.08 26.36
CA CYS A 51 12.58 50.32 25.40
C CYS A 51 11.90 49.00 24.97
N ARG A 52 11.24 48.30 25.90
CA ARG A 52 10.46 47.09 25.62
C ARG A 52 9.26 47.38 24.70
N SER A 53 8.61 48.53 24.87
CA SER A 53 7.51 48.95 23.99
C SER A 53 7.99 49.19 22.55
N LYS A 54 9.11 49.89 22.37
CA LYS A 54 9.73 50.15 21.06
C LYS A 54 10.24 48.86 20.37
N LEU A 55 10.75 47.89 21.14
CA LEU A 55 11.19 46.60 20.61
C LEU A 55 10.01 45.70 20.19
N ASN A 56 8.88 45.76 20.90
CA ASN A 56 7.65 45.04 20.56
C ASN A 56 6.96 45.63 19.33
N GLU A 57 7.03 46.94 19.11
CA GLU A 57 6.60 47.58 17.86
C GLU A 57 7.44 47.10 16.66
N CYS A 58 8.76 46.97 16.84
CA CYS A 58 9.65 46.42 15.81
C CYS A 58 9.35 44.93 15.52
N LYS A 59 9.08 44.11 16.55
CA LYS A 59 8.68 42.69 16.39
C LYS A 59 7.31 42.53 15.73
N ALA A 60 6.38 43.47 15.96
CA ALA A 60 5.06 43.44 15.32
C ALA A 60 5.12 43.68 13.80
N GLN A 61 6.17 44.34 13.30
CA GLN A 61 6.38 44.59 11.87
C GLN A 61 6.91 43.39 11.08
N VAL A 62 7.45 42.35 11.75
CA VAL A 62 8.12 41.20 11.09
C VAL A 62 7.28 39.90 11.11
N GLY A 63 5.96 40.00 11.28
CA GLY A 63 5.02 38.98 10.80
C GLY A 63 4.37 38.06 11.85
N ASN A 64 3.41 38.59 12.60
CA ASN A 64 2.47 37.83 13.44
C ASN A 64 1.25 37.25 12.67
N PHE A 65 1.22 37.31 11.33
CA PHE A 65 0.00 36.94 10.58
C PHE A 65 -0.31 35.43 10.58
N PHE A 66 0.64 34.57 10.95
CA PHE A 66 0.45 33.12 11.01
C PHE A 66 0.68 32.48 12.39
N ARG A 67 1.52 33.05 13.25
CA ARG A 67 1.87 32.43 14.54
C ARG A 67 0.68 32.31 15.49
N TYR A 68 -0.12 33.37 15.66
CA TYR A 68 -1.34 33.32 16.50
C TYR A 68 -2.40 32.34 15.97
N LYS A 69 -2.58 32.24 14.64
CA LYS A 69 -3.50 31.27 14.04
C LYS A 69 -3.00 29.84 14.18
N TRP A 70 -1.68 29.62 14.05
CA TRP A 70 -1.03 28.33 14.24
C TRP A 70 -1.08 27.86 15.69
N ASP A 71 -0.76 28.74 16.63
CA ASP A 71 -0.83 28.46 18.06
C ASP A 71 -2.28 28.17 18.48
N ARG A 72 -3.26 28.99 18.02
CA ARG A 72 -4.68 28.75 18.27
C ARG A 72 -5.20 27.47 17.60
N HIS A 73 -4.74 27.15 16.39
CA HIS A 73 -5.11 25.92 15.71
C HIS A 73 -4.59 24.70 16.49
N THR A 74 -3.29 24.65 16.78
CA THR A 74 -2.66 23.55 17.51
C THR A 74 -3.12 23.43 18.97
N GLU A 75 -3.53 24.53 19.62
CA GLU A 75 -4.19 24.51 20.94
C GLU A 75 -5.59 23.88 20.90
N LEU A 76 -6.28 23.96 19.76
CA LEU A 76 -7.63 23.42 19.56
C LEU A 76 -7.61 22.00 18.99
N THR A 77 -6.61 21.65 18.18
CA THR A 77 -6.56 20.39 17.43
C THR A 77 -5.64 19.33 18.02
N GLU A 78 -4.61 19.69 18.78
CA GLU A 78 -3.68 18.69 19.35
C GLU A 78 -4.14 18.15 20.71
N ILE A 79 -4.11 16.83 20.85
CA ILE A 79 -4.44 16.11 22.08
C ILE A 79 -3.52 16.51 23.25
N SER A 80 -2.23 16.73 22.99
CA SER A 80 -1.26 17.18 24.02
C SER A 80 -1.62 18.53 24.63
N SER A 81 -2.22 19.44 23.84
CA SER A 81 -2.71 20.73 24.31
C SER A 81 -3.91 20.57 25.26
N GLN A 82 -4.77 19.59 25.00
CA GLN A 82 -5.92 19.28 25.85
C GLN A 82 -5.48 18.59 27.16
N ILE A 83 -4.54 17.64 27.08
CA ILE A 83 -3.92 16.99 28.26
C ILE A 83 -3.30 18.03 29.19
N LYS A 84 -2.52 18.98 28.62
CA LYS A 84 -1.92 20.06 29.39
C LYS A 84 -2.95 20.88 30.16
N LYS A 85 -4.09 21.22 29.53
CA LYS A 85 -5.19 21.96 30.16
C LYS A 85 -5.82 21.18 31.32
N VAL A 86 -6.07 19.89 31.12
CA VAL A 86 -6.63 19.01 32.15
C VAL A 86 -5.71 18.90 33.36
N ILE A 87 -4.40 18.70 33.15
CA ILE A 87 -3.43 18.62 34.25
C ILE A 87 -3.37 19.94 35.03
N ILE A 88 -3.32 21.09 34.35
CA ILE A 88 -3.32 22.42 35.00
C ILE A 88 -4.61 22.65 35.79
N GLN A 89 -5.77 22.30 35.23
CA GLN A 89 -7.06 22.42 35.90
C GLN A 89 -7.17 21.53 37.14
N ARG A 90 -6.57 20.34 37.10
CA ARG A 90 -6.64 19.36 38.19
C ARG A 90 -5.73 19.69 39.38
N PHE A 91 -4.54 20.24 39.14
CA PHE A 91 -3.56 20.49 40.20
C PHE A 91 -3.45 21.96 40.63
N LEU A 92 -4.26 22.86 40.05
CA LEU A 92 -4.28 24.31 40.32
C LEU A 92 -2.88 24.98 40.30
N THR A 93 -1.94 24.33 39.64
CA THR A 93 -0.53 24.72 39.54
C THR A 93 -0.10 24.54 38.09
N THR A 94 0.70 25.47 37.57
CA THR A 94 1.39 25.33 36.29
C THR A 94 2.79 24.81 36.57
N PRO A 95 3.09 23.51 36.40
CA PRO A 95 4.46 23.04 36.44
C PRO A 95 5.20 23.75 35.29
N PRO A 96 6.27 24.53 35.54
CA PRO A 96 6.85 25.41 34.52
C PRO A 96 7.45 24.68 33.32
N ILE A 97 7.61 23.35 33.39
CA ILE A 97 8.34 22.51 32.42
C ILE A 97 7.39 21.53 31.68
N LEU A 98 6.09 21.52 32.02
CA LEU A 98 5.11 20.65 31.35
C LEU A 98 4.65 21.26 30.02
N THR A 99 5.50 21.19 29.01
CA THR A 99 5.19 21.66 27.65
C THR A 99 4.56 20.57 26.79
N ARG A 100 4.06 20.95 25.60
CA ARG A 100 3.51 19.97 24.65
C ARG A 100 4.58 18.96 24.21
N ALA A 101 5.81 19.43 24.03
CA ALA A 101 6.96 18.59 23.68
C ALA A 101 7.23 17.56 24.78
N TRP A 102 7.16 17.98 26.04
CA TRP A 102 7.25 17.08 27.21
C TRP A 102 6.18 15.99 27.16
N ILE A 103 4.90 16.36 26.98
CA ILE A 103 3.78 15.41 26.97
C ILE A 103 3.90 14.41 25.83
N LYS A 104 4.21 14.90 24.61
CA LYS A 104 4.38 14.04 23.43
C LYS A 104 5.52 13.05 23.64
N PHE A 105 6.65 13.50 24.17
CA PHE A 105 7.80 12.62 24.38
C PHE A 105 7.57 11.64 25.52
N TYR A 106 6.93 12.05 26.62
CA TYR A 106 6.54 11.13 27.69
C TYR A 106 5.59 10.03 27.20
N ASP A 107 4.64 10.37 26.33
CA ASP A 107 3.72 9.40 25.72
C ASP A 107 4.44 8.41 24.79
N ILE A 108 5.45 8.88 24.04
CA ILE A 108 6.35 8.03 23.26
C ILE A 108 7.10 7.06 24.17
N LEU A 109 7.76 7.55 25.23
CA LEU A 109 8.48 6.70 26.18
C LEU A 109 7.57 5.66 26.85
N SER A 110 6.31 6.01 27.09
CA SER A 110 5.32 5.11 27.72
C SER A 110 4.71 4.10 26.75
N SER A 111 4.69 4.40 25.46
CA SER A 111 4.05 3.56 24.44
C SER A 111 5.04 2.62 23.77
N PHE A 112 6.32 2.95 23.77
CA PHE A 112 7.39 2.18 23.15
C PHE A 112 8.44 1.79 24.20
N PRO A 113 8.91 0.53 24.24
CA PRO A 113 9.94 0.08 25.18
C PRO A 113 11.33 0.58 24.73
N LEU A 114 11.55 1.89 24.76
CA LEU A 114 12.79 2.53 24.29
C LEU A 114 13.97 2.33 25.23
N PHE A 115 13.71 1.95 26.49
CA PHE A 115 14.75 1.61 27.47
C PHE A 115 14.64 0.12 27.85
N SER A 116 15.74 -0.63 27.70
CA SER A 116 15.81 -2.06 28.06
C SER A 116 16.45 -2.22 29.45
N CYS A 117 15.68 -2.09 30.51
CA CYS A 117 16.22 -2.06 31.88
C CYS A 117 16.11 -3.39 32.62
N LYS A 118 16.59 -4.50 32.03
CA LYS A 118 16.53 -5.78 32.75
C LYS A 118 17.59 -5.95 33.83
N ASP A 119 18.77 -5.32 33.74
CA ASP A 119 19.85 -5.43 34.74
C ASP A 119 20.87 -4.27 34.67
N CYS A 120 20.43 -3.00 34.61
CA CYS A 120 21.35 -1.85 34.45
C CYS A 120 21.21 -0.80 35.57
N ASP A 121 22.34 -0.36 36.14
CA ASP A 121 22.41 0.69 37.17
C ASP A 121 22.23 2.11 36.59
N SER A 122 22.43 2.27 35.27
CA SER A 122 22.28 3.56 34.59
C SER A 122 21.86 3.43 33.12
N ILE A 123 21.18 4.46 32.61
CA ILE A 123 20.78 4.63 31.21
C ILE A 123 21.47 5.87 30.64
N CYS A 124 22.07 5.76 29.46
CA CYS A 124 22.75 6.83 28.72
C CYS A 124 21.89 7.32 27.56
N VAL A 125 21.46 8.59 27.60
CA VAL A 125 20.57 9.18 26.58
C VAL A 125 21.21 10.40 25.93
N MET A 126 21.08 10.52 24.62
CA MET A 126 21.52 11.67 23.85
C MET A 126 20.35 12.48 23.30
N PHE A 127 20.46 13.81 23.37
CA PHE A 127 19.46 14.73 22.81
C PHE A 127 20.09 15.69 21.79
N LEU A 128 19.77 15.47 20.50
CA LEU A 128 20.22 16.24 19.35
C LEU A 128 19.09 17.12 18.80
N CYS A 129 18.75 18.23 19.45
CA CYS A 129 17.75 19.17 18.92
C CYS A 129 18.03 20.60 19.38
N GLU A 130 17.39 21.60 18.75
CA GLU A 130 17.61 23.01 19.08
C GLU A 130 17.22 23.35 20.53
N ALA A 131 16.24 22.63 21.09
CA ALA A 131 15.66 22.89 22.42
C ALA A 131 15.28 21.59 23.20
N PRO A 132 16.26 20.85 23.76
CA PRO A 132 16.03 19.49 24.28
C PRO A 132 15.50 19.42 25.72
N GLY A 133 15.41 20.53 26.45
CA GLY A 133 15.14 20.55 27.88
C GLY A 133 13.82 19.88 28.26
N ALA A 134 12.80 19.97 27.40
CA ALA A 134 11.53 19.29 27.57
C ALA A 134 11.69 17.76 27.49
N PHE A 135 12.50 17.28 26.56
CA PHE A 135 12.76 15.86 26.33
C PHE A 135 13.63 15.26 27.43
N VAL A 136 14.68 15.99 27.85
CA VAL A 136 15.55 15.62 28.97
C VAL A 136 14.70 15.44 30.24
N ASN A 137 13.82 16.41 30.52
CA ASN A 137 12.99 16.37 31.71
C ASN A 137 11.95 15.22 31.66
N ALA A 138 11.30 15.02 30.52
CA ALA A 138 10.33 13.94 30.34
C ALA A 138 10.97 12.55 30.46
N ALA A 139 12.16 12.33 29.88
CA ALA A 139 12.91 11.08 30.06
C ALA A 139 13.32 10.85 31.52
N ASN A 140 13.86 11.86 32.19
CA ASN A 140 14.23 11.75 33.60
C ASN A 140 13.02 11.43 34.49
N HIS A 141 11.87 12.05 34.21
CA HIS A 141 10.63 11.76 34.92
C HIS A 141 10.15 10.33 34.64
N TYR A 142 10.12 9.91 33.37
CA TYR A 142 9.73 8.55 32.98
C TYR A 142 10.61 7.49 33.66
N ILE A 143 11.94 7.68 33.66
CA ILE A 143 12.87 6.72 34.25
C ILE A 143 12.66 6.61 35.76
N ARG A 144 12.53 7.74 36.47
CA ARG A 144 12.29 7.74 37.92
C ARG A 144 10.98 7.09 38.33
N THR A 145 9.94 7.23 37.50
CA THR A 145 8.61 6.69 37.80
C THR A 145 8.50 5.20 37.46
N ASN A 146 9.23 4.71 36.45
CA ASN A 146 9.08 3.33 35.95
C ASN A 146 10.24 2.39 36.33
N TYR A 147 11.40 2.92 36.72
CA TYR A 147 12.56 2.12 37.11
C TYR A 147 13.08 2.53 38.50
N CYS A 148 13.08 1.56 39.43
CA CYS A 148 13.65 1.72 40.76
C CYS A 148 15.19 1.77 40.68
N ASN A 149 15.81 2.77 41.30
CA ASN A 149 17.27 2.89 41.45
C ASN A 149 18.12 3.01 40.17
N VAL A 150 17.53 3.35 39.01
CA VAL A 150 18.27 3.57 37.76
C VAL A 150 18.65 5.04 37.58
N LYS A 151 19.93 5.34 37.35
CA LYS A 151 20.41 6.71 37.09
C LYS A 151 20.36 7.05 35.61
N MET A 152 19.82 8.22 35.25
CA MET A 152 19.91 8.75 33.88
C MET A 152 21.19 9.58 33.70
N ASN A 153 22.10 9.09 32.87
CA ASN A 153 23.21 9.83 32.30
C ASN A 153 22.76 10.42 30.96
N TRP A 154 23.02 11.70 30.71
CA TRP A 154 22.58 12.32 29.46
C TRP A 154 23.56 13.33 28.91
N VAL A 155 23.55 13.46 27.59
CA VAL A 155 24.25 14.49 26.83
C VAL A 155 23.22 15.18 25.93
N ALA A 156 23.19 16.51 25.92
CA ALA A 156 22.31 17.26 25.05
C ALA A 156 23.07 18.36 24.31
N THR A 157 22.57 18.74 23.15
CA THR A 157 23.04 19.93 22.43
C THR A 157 21.90 20.94 22.33
N THR A 158 22.23 22.22 22.33
CA THR A 158 21.33 23.36 22.09
C THR A 158 22.22 24.52 21.65
N LEU A 159 21.66 25.58 21.07
CA LEU A 159 22.42 26.78 20.79
C LEU A 159 23.05 27.32 22.07
N ASN A 160 24.33 27.71 22.02
CA ASN A 160 25.05 28.14 23.21
C ASN A 160 24.64 29.58 23.58
N PRO A 161 23.85 29.79 24.66
CA PRO A 161 23.34 31.11 25.00
C PRO A 161 24.45 32.07 25.45
N PHE A 162 25.59 31.53 25.91
CA PHE A 162 26.75 32.31 26.37
C PHE A 162 27.65 32.77 25.21
N TYR A 163 27.57 32.10 24.06
CA TYR A 163 28.31 32.47 22.86
C TYR A 163 27.58 33.53 22.04
N GLU A 164 26.26 33.40 21.91
CA GLU A 164 25.43 34.30 21.10
C GLU A 164 24.94 35.56 21.84
N GLN A 165 25.39 35.79 23.09
CA GLN A 165 24.95 36.88 23.97
C GLN A 165 23.41 36.98 24.12
N ILE A 166 22.73 35.84 24.07
CA ILE A 166 21.27 35.77 24.17
C ILE A 166 20.84 36.06 25.61
N ASP A 167 19.82 36.92 25.78
CA ASP A 167 19.17 37.09 27.08
C ASP A 167 18.61 35.74 27.53
N LEU A 168 19.18 35.20 28.60
CA LEU A 168 18.81 33.94 29.23
C LEU A 168 17.34 33.88 29.68
N ASN A 169 16.64 35.01 29.80
CA ASN A 169 15.19 35.06 30.06
C ASN A 169 14.34 34.97 28.78
N SER A 170 14.94 35.16 27.61
CA SER A 170 14.32 34.98 26.29
C SER A 170 14.42 33.53 25.76
N TYR A 171 15.26 32.70 26.39
CA TYR A 171 15.38 31.26 26.10
C TYR A 171 14.11 30.48 26.48
N VAL A 172 13.82 29.39 25.75
CA VAL A 172 12.69 28.50 26.05
C VAL A 172 12.79 28.05 27.50
N LEU A 173 11.69 28.16 28.26
CA LEU A 173 11.64 27.87 29.69
C LEU A 173 12.27 26.53 30.05
N ASP A 174 12.04 25.52 29.20
CA ASP A 174 12.49 24.15 29.37
C ASP A 174 14.03 24.01 29.27
N ASP A 175 14.70 24.82 28.45
CA ASP A 175 16.15 24.73 28.23
C ASP A 175 16.97 25.51 29.26
N ARG A 176 16.30 26.23 30.17
CA ARG A 176 16.96 26.95 31.27
C ARG A 176 17.73 26.01 32.22
N PHE A 177 17.62 24.68 32.08
CA PHE A 177 18.52 23.71 32.70
C PHE A 177 20.00 24.01 32.44
N ILE A 178 20.33 24.62 31.30
CA ILE A 178 21.68 25.09 30.97
C ILE A 178 22.25 26.09 31.98
N LYS A 179 21.40 26.81 32.73
CA LYS A 179 21.80 27.75 33.78
C LYS A 179 22.28 27.06 35.05
N ASN A 180 21.92 25.79 35.24
CA ASN A 180 22.31 25.05 36.42
C ASN A 180 23.74 24.55 36.22
N SER A 181 24.68 25.10 37.00
CA SER A 181 26.10 24.76 36.95
C SER A 181 26.36 23.27 37.16
N TYR A 182 25.47 22.56 37.85
CA TYR A 182 25.55 21.12 38.06
C TYR A 182 25.35 20.29 36.78
N TYR A 183 24.57 20.81 35.80
CA TYR A 183 24.28 20.11 34.56
C TYR A 183 24.99 20.71 33.34
N PHE A 184 25.76 21.79 33.51
CA PHE A 184 26.46 22.46 32.42
C PHE A 184 27.40 21.51 31.65
N SER A 185 28.05 20.57 32.36
CA SER A 185 28.90 19.55 31.75
C SER A 185 28.17 18.52 30.88
N ASN A 186 26.85 18.45 30.94
CA ASN A 186 26.05 17.55 30.09
C ASN A 186 25.68 18.19 28.75
N TRP A 187 25.97 19.48 28.57
CA TRP A 187 25.72 20.20 27.32
C TRP A 187 26.93 20.17 26.39
N PHE A 188 26.69 19.79 25.14
CA PHE A 188 27.70 19.71 24.08
C PHE A 188 27.49 20.82 23.05
N PHE A 189 28.49 21.69 22.89
CA PHE A 189 28.45 22.87 21.99
C PHE A 189 29.38 22.80 20.78
N ALA A 190 29.98 21.63 20.51
CA ALA A 190 31.03 21.43 19.50
C ALA A 190 32.27 22.35 19.70
N SER A 191 33.28 22.21 18.84
CA SER A 191 34.50 23.04 18.90
C SER A 191 34.24 24.49 18.48
N SER A 192 33.22 24.72 17.65
CA SER A 192 32.71 26.05 17.27
C SER A 192 32.11 26.82 18.45
N ASN A 193 31.76 26.12 19.54
CA ASN A 193 31.14 26.64 20.74
C ASN A 193 29.76 27.28 20.51
N THR A 194 29.17 27.09 19.32
CA THR A 194 27.85 27.61 18.94
C THR A 194 26.73 26.68 19.37
N GLY A 195 26.99 25.37 19.48
CA GLY A 195 25.95 24.35 19.64
C GLY A 195 25.04 24.18 18.42
N ASN A 196 25.42 24.75 17.28
CA ASN A 196 24.71 24.56 16.03
C ASN A 196 25.00 23.17 15.46
N ILE A 197 23.98 22.31 15.44
CA ILE A 197 24.06 20.93 14.93
C ILE A 197 24.37 20.84 13.43
N LEU A 198 24.24 21.96 12.70
CA LEU A 198 24.52 22.04 11.27
C LEU A 198 25.98 22.41 10.95
N ASP A 199 26.83 22.65 11.96
CA ASP A 199 28.24 22.96 11.73
C ASP A 199 28.97 21.77 11.09
N GLU A 200 29.82 22.04 10.10
CA GLU A 200 30.48 21.00 9.26
C GLU A 200 31.28 19.98 10.07
N ASN A 201 31.87 20.41 11.20
CA ASN A 201 32.68 19.57 12.08
C ASN A 201 31.90 18.99 13.27
N PHE A 202 30.59 19.28 13.41
CA PHE A 202 29.80 18.93 14.60
C PHE A 202 29.86 17.44 14.93
N VAL A 203 29.75 16.58 13.91
CA VAL A 203 29.77 15.11 14.07
C VAL A 203 31.13 14.61 14.52
N ASP A 204 32.23 15.19 14.01
CA ASP A 204 33.58 14.77 14.38
C ASP A 204 33.97 15.29 15.77
N ASP A 205 33.57 16.52 16.10
CA ASP A 205 33.69 17.07 17.46
C ASP A 205 32.92 16.22 18.47
N LEU A 206 31.73 15.75 18.08
CA LEU A 206 30.91 14.91 18.93
C LEU A 206 31.55 13.55 19.19
N LYS A 207 32.16 12.92 18.17
CA LYS A 207 32.92 11.67 18.35
C LYS A 207 34.09 11.87 19.32
N ILE A 208 34.80 13.00 19.22
CA ILE A 208 35.90 13.34 20.13
C ILE A 208 35.37 13.56 21.55
N TYR A 209 34.26 14.29 21.69
CA TYR A 209 33.61 14.54 22.96
C TYR A 209 33.19 13.27 23.68
N ILE A 210 32.50 12.35 22.98
CA ILE A 210 32.09 11.04 23.52
C ILE A 210 33.31 10.24 24.01
N LYS A 211 34.39 10.18 23.21
CA LYS A 211 35.63 9.48 23.59
C LYS A 211 36.32 10.08 24.82
N SER A 212 36.16 11.38 25.04
CA SER A 212 36.75 12.10 26.18
C SER A 212 35.99 11.92 27.50
N ARG A 213 34.75 11.40 27.45
CA ARG A 213 33.80 11.32 28.57
C ARG A 213 33.60 9.89 29.09
N LYS A 214 34.69 9.15 29.30
CA LYS A 214 34.67 7.75 29.74
C LYS A 214 33.94 7.52 31.07
N GLU A 215 33.79 8.56 31.89
CA GLU A 215 33.04 8.53 33.15
C GLU A 215 31.51 8.45 32.97
N PHE A 216 30.99 8.74 31.76
CA PHE A 216 29.57 8.70 31.44
C PHE A 216 29.15 7.43 30.68
N PHE A 217 30.09 6.71 30.06
CA PHE A 217 29.83 5.59 29.15
C PHE A 217 30.47 4.30 29.67
N ALA A 218 29.71 3.21 29.72
CA ALA A 218 30.15 1.95 30.35
C ALA A 218 31.18 1.14 29.54
N GLU A 219 31.34 1.43 28.24
CA GLU A 219 32.27 0.74 27.33
C GLU A 219 33.08 1.74 26.49
N ASP A 220 34.27 1.34 26.03
CA ASP A 220 35.23 2.17 25.27
C ASP A 220 34.67 2.74 23.94
N ASP A 221 33.47 2.33 23.52
CA ASP A 221 32.81 2.73 22.27
C ASP A 221 31.59 3.67 22.42
N GLY A 222 31.26 4.13 23.64
CA GLY A 222 30.28 5.22 23.83
C GLY A 222 28.85 4.88 23.37
N VAL A 223 28.33 3.72 23.78
CA VAL A 223 26.97 3.26 23.44
C VAL A 223 25.92 4.11 24.17
N PHE A 224 24.96 4.67 23.43
CA PHE A 224 23.76 5.30 23.98
C PHE A 224 22.58 4.32 23.92
N ASP A 225 21.81 4.24 25.00
CA ASP A 225 20.56 3.49 25.05
C ASP A 225 19.47 4.14 24.21
N CYS A 226 19.52 5.46 24.06
CA CYS A 226 18.58 6.23 23.25
C CYS A 226 19.24 7.50 22.70
N VAL A 227 18.99 7.80 21.43
CA VAL A 227 19.35 9.06 20.79
C VAL A 227 18.08 9.71 20.26
N THR A 228 17.79 10.92 20.69
CA THR A 228 16.72 11.76 20.12
C THR A 228 17.33 12.77 19.17
N GLY A 229 16.66 13.05 18.05
CA GLY A 229 17.15 13.97 17.03
C GLY A 229 15.99 14.79 16.46
N ASP A 230 16.16 16.11 16.37
CA ASP A 230 15.31 16.92 15.51
C ASP A 230 15.88 16.89 14.10
N GLY A 231 15.27 16.06 13.25
CA GLY A 231 15.43 16.18 11.81
C GLY A 231 14.60 17.34 11.30
N SER A 232 14.88 18.57 11.74
CA SER A 232 14.17 19.76 11.29
C SER A 232 14.60 20.09 9.87
N PHE A 233 13.98 19.41 8.91
CA PHE A 233 13.85 19.99 7.59
C PHE A 233 13.16 21.34 7.75
N ASN A 234 13.79 22.41 7.25
CA ASN A 234 13.18 23.74 7.26
C ASN A 234 11.85 23.72 6.47
N CYS A 235 10.75 23.52 7.19
CA CYS A 235 9.39 23.49 6.66
C CYS A 235 8.67 24.82 6.86
N LEU A 236 9.38 25.91 7.22
CA LEU A 236 8.79 27.22 7.51
C LEU A 236 7.92 27.74 6.34
N ASN A 237 8.28 27.38 5.10
CA ASN A 237 7.55 27.78 3.91
C ASN A 237 6.34 26.87 3.59
N ASN A 238 6.28 25.64 4.12
CA ASN A 238 5.15 24.73 3.93
C ASN A 238 5.10 23.69 5.07
N PRO A 239 4.27 23.92 6.10
CA PRO A 239 4.12 23.00 7.25
C PRO A 239 3.71 21.58 6.87
N ASN A 240 3.00 21.39 5.75
CA ASN A 240 2.54 20.08 5.29
C ASN A 240 3.67 19.22 4.69
N ARG A 241 4.85 19.83 4.42
CA ARG A 241 5.98 19.15 3.79
C ARG A 241 6.54 18.02 4.65
N GLN A 242 6.49 18.15 5.98
CA GLN A 242 6.90 17.09 6.90
C GLN A 242 5.99 15.87 6.79
N GLU A 243 4.67 16.07 6.82
CA GLU A 243 3.68 15.00 6.68
C GLU A 243 3.76 14.34 5.29
N GLU A 244 4.00 15.12 4.24
CA GLU A 244 4.24 14.61 2.89
C GLU A 244 5.49 13.72 2.82
N MET A 245 6.62 14.14 3.41
CA MET A 245 7.85 13.35 3.44
C MET A 245 7.69 12.04 4.24
N THR A 246 6.98 12.08 5.37
CA THR A 246 6.66 10.86 6.14
C THR A 246 5.84 9.89 5.31
N ARG A 247 4.74 10.37 4.69
CA ARG A 247 3.91 9.55 3.79
C ARG A 247 4.71 8.99 2.62
N GLN A 248 5.59 9.80 2.04
CA GLN A 248 6.47 9.38 0.96
C GLN A 248 7.42 8.26 1.38
N ASN A 249 8.05 8.36 2.55
CA ASN A 249 8.95 7.33 3.06
C ASN A 249 8.21 6.03 3.38
N GLU A 250 7.02 6.12 4.01
CA GLU A 250 6.17 4.95 4.28
C GLU A 250 5.75 4.24 2.98
N MET A 251 5.25 4.99 1.99
CA MET A 251 4.86 4.42 0.71
C MET A 251 6.07 3.82 -0.03
N LYS A 252 7.22 4.52 0.00
CA LYS A 252 8.46 4.02 -0.61
C LYS A 252 8.88 2.69 0.01
N ALA A 253 8.79 2.55 1.34
CA ALA A 253 9.09 1.28 2.00
C ALA A 253 8.17 0.14 1.52
N LEU A 254 6.87 0.40 1.35
CA LEU A 254 5.93 -0.59 0.81
C LEU A 254 6.23 -0.93 -0.66
N VAL A 255 6.60 0.07 -1.47
CA VAL A 255 7.00 -0.12 -2.87
C VAL A 255 8.30 -0.93 -2.98
N ASP A 256 9.27 -0.68 -2.11
CA ASP A 256 10.54 -1.40 -2.07
C ASP A 256 10.31 -2.85 -1.62
N GLU A 257 9.43 -3.10 -0.65
CA GLU A 257 9.00 -4.45 -0.27
C GLU A 257 8.34 -5.18 -1.46
N LEU A 258 7.42 -4.51 -2.17
CA LEU A 258 6.77 -5.06 -3.35
C LEU A 258 7.82 -5.44 -4.41
N LYS A 259 8.77 -4.55 -4.71
CA LYS A 259 9.85 -4.80 -5.67
C LYS A 259 10.70 -6.00 -5.29
N GLN A 260 11.05 -6.14 -4.00
CA GLN A 260 11.82 -7.28 -3.49
C GLN A 260 11.04 -8.61 -3.61
N LYS A 261 9.74 -8.60 -3.30
CA LYS A 261 8.90 -9.80 -3.48
C LYS A 261 8.78 -10.17 -4.95
N ILE A 262 8.50 -9.19 -5.82
CA ILE A 262 8.40 -9.41 -7.26
C ILE A 262 9.73 -9.93 -7.82
N SER A 263 10.88 -9.37 -7.42
CA SER A 263 12.18 -9.84 -7.91
C SER A 263 12.44 -11.29 -7.52
N THR A 264 12.07 -11.68 -6.30
CA THR A 264 12.20 -13.06 -5.81
C THR A 264 11.28 -14.02 -6.58
N ILE A 265 10.00 -13.66 -6.72
CA ILE A 265 9.00 -14.47 -7.43
C ILE A 265 9.33 -14.58 -8.91
N SER A 266 9.88 -13.52 -9.51
CA SER A 266 10.22 -13.49 -10.93
C SER A 266 11.34 -14.45 -11.31
N LEU A 267 12.13 -14.94 -10.34
CA LEU A 267 13.09 -16.00 -10.58
C LEU A 267 12.40 -17.31 -10.98
N GLY A 268 11.17 -17.57 -10.55
CA GLY A 268 10.50 -18.85 -10.79
C GLY A 268 10.94 -19.91 -9.77
N GLY A 269 11.35 -21.09 -10.22
CA GLY A 269 11.81 -22.18 -9.37
C GLY A 269 13.11 -21.88 -8.62
N ASN A 270 13.45 -22.77 -7.67
CA ASN A 270 14.74 -22.70 -6.99
C ASN A 270 15.92 -22.84 -7.98
N GLU A 271 17.11 -22.39 -7.56
CA GLU A 271 18.32 -22.39 -8.40
C GLU A 271 18.60 -23.74 -9.07
N ARG A 272 18.49 -24.84 -8.32
CA ARG A 272 18.68 -26.21 -8.85
C ARG A 272 17.71 -26.52 -9.99
N SER A 273 16.44 -26.13 -9.87
CA SER A 273 15.42 -26.38 -10.90
C SER A 273 15.70 -25.55 -12.16
N ARG A 274 16.14 -24.29 -11.99
CA ARG A 274 16.54 -23.42 -13.11
C ARG A 274 17.76 -23.97 -13.85
N GLN A 275 18.80 -24.38 -13.12
CA GLN A 275 19.98 -25.01 -13.71
C GLN A 275 19.65 -26.31 -14.43
N ASN A 276 18.79 -27.15 -13.85
CA ASN A 276 18.36 -28.39 -14.51
C ASN A 276 17.54 -28.13 -15.77
N HIS A 277 16.78 -27.03 -15.81
CA HIS A 277 16.03 -26.60 -16.98
C HIS A 277 16.96 -26.12 -18.10
N THR A 278 17.89 -25.22 -17.78
CA THR A 278 18.83 -24.65 -18.77
C THR A 278 19.88 -25.66 -19.25
N LYS A 279 20.29 -26.63 -18.42
CA LYS A 279 21.15 -27.76 -18.85
C LYS A 279 20.56 -28.60 -19.97
N LYS A 280 19.24 -28.58 -20.15
CA LYS A 280 18.54 -29.23 -21.27
C LYS A 280 18.49 -28.36 -22.53
N GLY A 281 19.20 -27.23 -22.58
CA GLY A 281 19.18 -26.31 -23.72
C GLY A 281 17.91 -25.45 -23.80
N LYS A 282 17.06 -25.45 -22.77
CA LYS A 282 15.79 -24.70 -22.74
C LYS A 282 15.97 -23.30 -22.16
N LEU A 283 15.23 -22.33 -22.70
CA LEU A 283 15.16 -20.97 -22.17
C LEU A 283 14.22 -20.93 -20.95
N LEU A 284 14.49 -20.03 -20.00
CA LEU A 284 13.56 -19.77 -18.91
C LEU A 284 12.29 -19.07 -19.44
N VAL A 285 11.19 -19.21 -18.73
CA VAL A 285 9.86 -18.74 -19.17
C VAL A 285 9.86 -17.24 -19.52
N ARG A 286 10.51 -16.39 -18.73
CA ARG A 286 10.59 -14.95 -18.97
C ARG A 286 11.54 -14.60 -20.12
N ASP A 287 12.57 -15.41 -20.35
CA ASP A 287 13.44 -15.25 -21.53
C ASP A 287 12.70 -15.59 -22.81
N ARG A 288 11.83 -16.62 -22.79
CA ARG A 288 10.95 -16.94 -23.91
C ARG A 288 10.00 -15.78 -24.22
N ILE A 289 9.36 -15.21 -23.20
CA ILE A 289 8.49 -14.04 -23.37
C ILE A 289 9.29 -12.87 -23.95
N ASN A 290 10.44 -12.52 -23.38
CA ASN A 290 11.25 -11.40 -23.86
C ASN A 290 11.69 -11.56 -25.33
N ARG A 291 11.98 -12.78 -25.79
CA ARG A 291 12.32 -13.06 -27.19
C ARG A 291 11.11 -13.08 -28.12
N LEU A 292 9.91 -13.38 -27.59
CA LEU A 292 8.66 -13.37 -28.34
C LEU A 292 8.20 -11.94 -28.64
N LEU A 293 8.37 -11.04 -27.68
CA LEU A 293 7.91 -9.65 -27.77
C LEU A 293 8.67 -8.84 -28.82
N ASP A 294 8.01 -7.80 -29.33
CA ASP A 294 8.67 -6.79 -30.15
C ASP A 294 9.70 -6.00 -29.32
N PRO A 295 10.87 -5.67 -29.90
CA PRO A 295 11.88 -4.89 -29.22
C PRO A 295 11.33 -3.59 -28.63
N GLU A 296 11.78 -3.25 -27.42
CA GLU A 296 11.43 -1.99 -26.71
C GLU A 296 9.94 -1.78 -26.45
N THR A 297 9.13 -2.84 -26.56
CA THR A 297 7.70 -2.78 -26.22
C THR A 297 7.44 -3.20 -24.77
N PRO A 298 6.41 -2.62 -24.13
CA PRO A 298 6.06 -2.98 -22.75
C PRO A 298 5.42 -4.37 -22.67
N PHE A 299 5.63 -5.03 -21.54
CA PHE A 299 4.89 -6.22 -21.12
C PHE A 299 4.07 -5.87 -19.88
N LEU A 300 2.75 -5.92 -20.00
CA LEU A 300 1.82 -5.77 -18.88
C LEU A 300 1.61 -7.16 -18.26
N GLU A 301 2.48 -7.51 -17.32
CA GLU A 301 2.34 -8.75 -16.56
C GLU A 301 1.14 -8.72 -15.61
N LEU A 302 0.46 -9.86 -15.47
CA LEU A 302 -0.76 -10.02 -14.68
C LEU A 302 -0.54 -10.99 -13.52
N SER A 303 -1.02 -10.61 -12.34
CA SER A 303 -1.05 -11.40 -11.11
C SER A 303 0.29 -12.06 -10.80
N THR A 304 1.39 -11.31 -10.83
CA THR A 304 2.75 -11.81 -10.54
C THR A 304 2.83 -12.46 -9.15
N LEU A 305 2.08 -11.94 -8.18
CA LEU A 305 2.03 -12.43 -6.80
C LEU A 305 1.14 -13.66 -6.61
N ALA A 306 0.55 -14.22 -7.68
CA ALA A 306 -0.34 -15.38 -7.58
C ALA A 306 0.31 -16.53 -6.79
N ALA A 307 -0.50 -17.16 -5.93
CA ALA A 307 -0.09 -18.23 -5.01
C ALA A 307 0.97 -17.88 -3.96
N TYR A 308 1.33 -16.60 -3.77
CA TYR A 308 2.18 -16.18 -2.67
C TYR A 308 1.58 -16.58 -1.31
N ASP A 309 2.34 -17.34 -0.52
CA ASP A 309 1.95 -17.83 0.81
C ASP A 309 0.58 -18.57 0.84
N CYS A 310 0.25 -19.30 -0.23
CA CYS A 310 -1.01 -20.04 -0.35
C CYS A 310 -0.87 -21.56 -0.17
N TYR A 311 0.33 -22.10 -0.36
CA TYR A 311 0.62 -23.54 -0.26
C TYR A 311 1.79 -23.78 0.69
N SER A 312 1.99 -25.03 1.11
CA SER A 312 3.10 -25.42 2.00
C SER A 312 4.50 -25.17 1.42
N GLU A 313 4.57 -24.87 0.12
CA GLU A 313 5.79 -24.61 -0.61
C GLU A 313 5.61 -23.46 -1.60
N PRO A 314 6.70 -22.76 -1.98
CA PRO A 314 6.60 -21.63 -2.90
C PRO A 314 6.19 -22.08 -4.31
N ILE A 315 5.00 -21.65 -4.75
CA ILE A 315 4.53 -21.78 -6.13
C ILE A 315 4.59 -20.40 -6.77
N ASN A 316 5.80 -19.91 -7.03
CA ASN A 316 6.04 -18.55 -7.52
C ASN A 316 5.21 -18.24 -8.78
N SER A 317 4.48 -17.13 -8.77
CA SER A 317 3.59 -16.70 -9.86
C SER A 317 2.51 -17.74 -10.23
N ALA A 318 2.17 -18.63 -9.30
CA ALA A 318 1.36 -19.84 -9.53
C ALA A 318 1.90 -20.77 -10.63
N GLY A 319 3.22 -20.76 -10.92
CA GLY A 319 3.83 -21.61 -11.94
C GLY A 319 3.47 -21.26 -13.39
N VAL A 320 2.88 -20.07 -13.62
CA VAL A 320 2.53 -19.58 -14.95
C VAL A 320 2.69 -18.06 -15.02
N VAL A 321 3.41 -17.58 -16.02
CA VAL A 321 3.55 -16.14 -16.32
C VAL A 321 2.49 -15.77 -17.35
N THR A 322 1.68 -14.77 -17.04
CA THR A 322 0.61 -14.27 -17.90
C THR A 322 0.75 -12.78 -18.10
N GLY A 323 0.46 -12.28 -19.29
CA GLY A 323 0.47 -10.83 -19.53
C GLY A 323 0.18 -10.46 -20.97
N ILE A 324 0.12 -9.16 -21.20
CA ILE A 324 -0.15 -8.59 -22.53
C ILE A 324 1.12 -7.93 -23.04
N GLY A 325 1.51 -8.26 -24.27
CA GLY A 325 2.64 -7.63 -24.93
C GLY A 325 2.42 -7.49 -26.43
N ARG A 326 3.32 -6.75 -27.08
CA ARG A 326 3.24 -6.54 -28.54
C ARG A 326 4.07 -7.57 -29.29
N ILE A 327 3.46 -8.17 -30.30
CA ILE A 327 4.11 -9.13 -31.20
C ILE A 327 3.70 -8.76 -32.62
N PHE A 328 4.67 -8.43 -33.45
CA PHE A 328 4.45 -7.93 -34.80
C PHE A 328 3.43 -6.77 -34.83
N GLY A 329 3.57 -5.84 -33.88
CA GLY A 329 2.73 -4.67 -33.70
C GLY A 329 1.36 -4.94 -33.07
N ARG A 330 0.99 -6.20 -32.82
CA ARG A 330 -0.34 -6.61 -32.30
C ARG A 330 -0.26 -6.89 -30.80
N GLU A 331 -1.26 -6.43 -30.05
CA GLU A 331 -1.39 -6.71 -28.61
C GLU A 331 -1.93 -8.15 -28.44
N CYS A 332 -1.14 -9.02 -27.81
CA CYS A 332 -1.48 -10.43 -27.61
C CYS A 332 -1.48 -10.78 -26.12
N MET A 333 -2.40 -11.66 -25.73
CA MET A 333 -2.35 -12.33 -24.43
C MET A 333 -1.35 -13.48 -24.50
N ILE A 334 -0.38 -13.50 -23.58
CA ILE A 334 0.63 -14.54 -23.47
C ILE A 334 0.38 -15.31 -22.17
N VAL A 335 0.35 -16.64 -22.27
CA VAL A 335 0.26 -17.56 -21.13
C VAL A 335 1.40 -18.56 -21.24
N ALA A 336 2.37 -18.49 -20.33
CA ALA A 336 3.60 -19.26 -20.42
C ALA A 336 3.84 -20.06 -19.12
N ASN A 337 3.89 -21.38 -19.23
CA ASN A 337 4.15 -22.23 -18.07
C ASN A 337 5.61 -22.10 -17.62
N ASP A 338 5.82 -22.03 -16.30
CA ASP A 338 7.15 -22.06 -15.72
C ASP A 338 7.49 -23.48 -15.27
N ALA A 339 8.17 -24.23 -16.15
CA ALA A 339 8.61 -25.58 -15.86
C ALA A 339 9.59 -25.68 -14.67
N THR A 340 10.19 -24.58 -14.24
CA THR A 340 11.09 -24.57 -13.07
C THR A 340 10.31 -24.59 -11.76
N VAL A 341 9.05 -24.16 -11.75
CA VAL A 341 8.14 -24.25 -10.61
C VAL A 341 7.38 -25.57 -10.68
N LYS A 342 7.86 -26.58 -9.95
CA LYS A 342 7.19 -27.90 -9.85
C LYS A 342 6.85 -28.51 -11.21
N ALA A 343 7.80 -28.45 -12.15
CA ALA A 343 7.61 -28.95 -13.52
C ALA A 343 6.43 -28.29 -14.27
N GLY A 344 6.05 -27.06 -13.90
CA GLY A 344 4.93 -26.33 -14.51
C GLY A 344 3.57 -26.95 -14.20
N THR A 345 3.45 -27.74 -13.13
CA THR A 345 2.20 -28.43 -12.78
C THR A 345 1.10 -27.44 -12.36
N TYR A 346 -0.14 -27.74 -12.73
CA TYR A 346 -1.29 -26.90 -12.42
C TYR A 346 -1.80 -27.13 -11.00
N TYR A 347 -1.54 -26.16 -10.13
CA TYR A 347 -2.21 -26.00 -8.85
C TYR A 347 -3.58 -25.30 -9.06
N PRO A 348 -4.48 -25.30 -8.06
CA PRO A 348 -5.77 -24.59 -8.16
C PRO A 348 -5.63 -23.14 -8.63
N LEU A 349 -4.65 -22.41 -8.07
CA LEU A 349 -4.38 -21.02 -8.46
C LEU A 349 -3.69 -20.87 -9.83
N THR A 350 -3.01 -21.90 -10.33
CA THR A 350 -2.50 -21.92 -11.71
C THR A 350 -3.65 -21.96 -12.70
N VAL A 351 -4.67 -22.81 -12.44
CA VAL A 351 -5.88 -22.88 -13.25
C VAL A 351 -6.59 -21.53 -13.24
N LYS A 352 -6.84 -20.98 -12.04
CA LYS A 352 -7.49 -19.68 -11.89
C LYS A 352 -6.77 -18.57 -12.64
N LYS A 353 -5.43 -18.56 -12.61
CA LYS A 353 -4.61 -17.58 -13.33
C LYS A 353 -4.68 -17.74 -14.85
N HIS A 354 -4.62 -18.97 -15.35
CA HIS A 354 -4.80 -19.25 -16.76
C HIS A 354 -6.20 -18.78 -17.23
N LEU A 355 -7.25 -19.14 -16.49
CA LEU A 355 -8.62 -18.74 -16.83
C LEU A 355 -8.81 -17.22 -16.80
N ARG A 356 -8.21 -16.51 -15.84
CA ARG A 356 -8.24 -15.05 -15.81
C ARG A 356 -7.55 -14.43 -17.02
N ALA A 357 -6.43 -14.98 -17.48
CA ALA A 357 -5.77 -14.52 -18.70
C ALA A 357 -6.68 -14.70 -19.94
N GLN A 358 -7.37 -15.84 -20.04
CA GLN A 358 -8.35 -16.07 -21.10
C GLN A 358 -9.58 -15.16 -20.99
N GLU A 359 -10.08 -14.89 -19.79
CA GLU A 359 -11.17 -13.94 -19.57
C GLU A 359 -10.80 -12.54 -20.10
N ILE A 360 -9.60 -12.05 -19.76
CA ILE A 360 -9.08 -10.80 -20.30
C ILE A 360 -8.92 -10.87 -21.82
N ALA A 361 -8.46 -11.99 -22.38
CA ALA A 361 -8.34 -12.14 -23.83
C ALA A 361 -9.70 -12.12 -24.55
N ILE A 362 -10.71 -12.79 -23.99
CA ILE A 362 -12.09 -12.81 -24.50
C ILE A 362 -12.66 -11.40 -24.49
N GLU A 363 -12.65 -10.75 -23.32
CA GLU A 363 -13.27 -9.43 -23.15
C GLU A 363 -12.63 -8.38 -24.05
N ASN A 364 -11.31 -8.44 -24.22
CA ASN A 364 -10.53 -7.45 -24.95
C ASN A 364 -10.16 -7.91 -26.38
N ARG A 365 -10.66 -9.06 -26.87
CA ARG A 365 -10.37 -9.62 -28.22
C ARG A 365 -8.88 -9.75 -28.57
N LEU A 366 -8.07 -10.19 -27.61
CA LEU A 366 -6.62 -10.35 -27.77
C LEU A 366 -6.28 -11.75 -28.29
N PRO A 367 -5.50 -11.90 -29.39
CA PRO A 367 -4.94 -13.20 -29.77
C PRO A 367 -4.18 -13.84 -28.60
N CYS A 368 -4.33 -15.14 -28.41
CA CYS A 368 -3.72 -15.89 -27.32
C CYS A 368 -2.51 -16.68 -27.81
N ILE A 369 -1.41 -16.61 -27.06
CA ILE A 369 -0.20 -17.39 -27.31
C ILE A 369 0.13 -18.18 -26.06
N TYR A 370 0.05 -19.50 -26.17
CA TYR A 370 0.31 -20.45 -25.11
C TYR A 370 1.72 -21.03 -25.27
N LEU A 371 2.66 -20.66 -24.39
CA LEU A 371 3.98 -21.28 -24.31
C LEU A 371 3.90 -22.47 -23.34
N VAL A 372 3.65 -23.65 -23.90
CA VAL A 372 3.27 -24.85 -23.17
C VAL A 372 4.51 -25.63 -22.72
N ASP A 373 4.60 -25.83 -21.40
CA ASP A 373 5.70 -26.56 -20.76
C ASP A 373 5.26 -27.03 -19.36
N SER A 374 4.36 -28.01 -19.31
CA SER A 374 3.68 -28.43 -18.07
C SER A 374 3.63 -29.95 -17.93
N GLY A 375 4.06 -30.43 -16.75
CA GLY A 375 3.98 -31.85 -16.37
C GLY A 375 2.57 -32.36 -16.02
N GLY A 376 1.52 -31.54 -16.14
CA GLY A 376 0.14 -31.93 -15.86
C GLY A 376 -0.47 -31.26 -14.62
N ALA A 377 -1.45 -31.89 -13.99
CA ALA A 377 -2.14 -31.36 -12.81
C ALA A 377 -1.44 -31.72 -11.49
N ASN A 378 -1.58 -30.86 -10.48
CA ASN A 378 -1.21 -31.20 -9.11
C ASN A 378 -2.18 -32.24 -8.55
N LEU A 379 -1.77 -33.51 -8.53
CA LEU A 379 -2.62 -34.64 -8.12
C LEU A 379 -3.13 -34.55 -6.67
N PRO A 380 -2.33 -34.10 -5.67
CA PRO A 380 -2.83 -33.93 -4.30
C PRO A 380 -4.04 -32.99 -4.19
N ASN A 381 -4.09 -31.92 -5.00
CA ASN A 381 -5.19 -30.96 -5.04
C ASN A 381 -6.16 -31.18 -6.22
N GLN A 382 -6.24 -32.39 -6.80
CA GLN A 382 -7.02 -32.62 -8.03
C GLN A 382 -8.49 -32.20 -7.94
N ALA A 383 -9.11 -32.31 -6.75
CA ALA A 383 -10.51 -31.94 -6.53
C ALA A 383 -10.78 -30.44 -6.73
N GLU A 384 -9.75 -29.61 -6.55
CA GLU A 384 -9.78 -28.15 -6.77
C GLU A 384 -9.17 -27.75 -8.13
N VAL A 385 -8.78 -28.73 -8.94
CA VAL A 385 -8.14 -28.52 -10.26
C VAL A 385 -8.99 -29.05 -11.40
N PHE A 386 -9.78 -30.11 -11.20
CA PHE A 386 -10.42 -30.85 -12.30
C PHE A 386 -11.95 -30.66 -12.46
N PRO A 387 -12.81 -30.86 -11.44
CA PRO A 387 -14.23 -31.16 -11.68
C PRO A 387 -15.18 -29.98 -11.92
N SER A 388 -14.89 -28.77 -11.43
CA SER A 388 -15.83 -27.64 -11.45
C SER A 388 -15.87 -26.90 -12.79
N SER A 389 -16.85 -26.02 -12.97
CA SER A 389 -17.02 -25.19 -14.17
C SER A 389 -15.88 -24.19 -14.42
N ASP A 390 -15.14 -23.85 -13.37
CA ASP A 390 -13.99 -22.93 -13.34
C ASP A 390 -12.67 -23.67 -13.08
N HIS A 391 -12.65 -24.97 -13.36
CA HIS A 391 -11.47 -25.82 -13.26
C HIS A 391 -10.82 -26.06 -14.65
N PHE A 392 -9.83 -26.96 -14.71
CA PHE A 392 -8.92 -27.13 -15.85
C PHE A 392 -9.62 -27.29 -17.21
N GLY A 393 -10.75 -28.01 -17.27
CA GLY A 393 -11.52 -28.20 -18.50
C GLY A 393 -12.07 -26.90 -19.11
N ARG A 394 -12.21 -25.84 -18.30
CA ARG A 394 -12.67 -24.53 -18.77
C ARG A 394 -11.67 -23.86 -19.71
N ILE A 395 -10.39 -24.20 -19.63
CA ILE A 395 -9.34 -23.70 -20.54
C ILE A 395 -9.70 -24.05 -21.99
N PHE A 396 -10.09 -25.30 -22.24
CA PHE A 396 -10.43 -25.80 -23.58
C PHE A 396 -11.76 -25.25 -24.08
N TYR A 397 -12.75 -25.14 -23.19
CA TYR A 397 -14.01 -24.47 -23.51
C TYR A 397 -13.77 -23.03 -23.97
N ASN A 398 -12.91 -22.29 -23.26
CA ASN A 398 -12.58 -20.91 -23.62
C ASN A 398 -11.80 -20.86 -24.94
N GLN A 399 -10.81 -21.73 -25.17
CA GLN A 399 -10.06 -21.81 -26.44
C GLN A 399 -11.00 -22.01 -27.63
N ALA A 400 -11.90 -23.01 -27.57
CA ALA A 400 -12.84 -23.29 -28.64
C ALA A 400 -13.77 -22.12 -28.93
N ASN A 401 -14.33 -21.48 -27.89
CA ASN A 401 -15.21 -20.33 -28.06
C ASN A 401 -14.46 -19.09 -28.57
N MET A 402 -13.24 -18.85 -28.10
CA MET A 402 -12.41 -17.75 -28.59
C MET A 402 -12.06 -17.94 -30.08
N SER A 403 -11.64 -19.13 -30.48
CA SER A 403 -11.42 -19.47 -31.89
C SER A 403 -12.68 -19.21 -32.73
N ALA A 404 -13.85 -19.68 -32.28
CA ALA A 404 -15.13 -19.41 -32.94
C ALA A 404 -15.51 -17.92 -33.01
N MET A 405 -15.07 -17.12 -32.03
CA MET A 405 -15.21 -15.64 -32.04
C MET A 405 -14.18 -14.94 -32.93
N ASN A 406 -13.36 -15.70 -33.66
CA ASN A 406 -12.21 -15.23 -34.40
C ASN A 406 -11.25 -14.47 -33.46
N ILE A 407 -10.84 -15.10 -32.37
CA ILE A 407 -9.75 -14.67 -31.49
C ILE A 407 -8.68 -15.76 -31.60
N PRO A 408 -7.58 -15.53 -32.34
CA PRO A 408 -6.63 -16.59 -32.67
C PRO A 408 -6.02 -17.26 -31.44
N GLN A 409 -5.95 -18.58 -31.48
CA GLN A 409 -5.35 -19.43 -30.46
C GLN A 409 -4.07 -20.06 -31.03
N ILE A 410 -2.91 -19.68 -30.51
CA ILE A 410 -1.60 -20.16 -30.99
C ILE A 410 -0.89 -20.88 -29.84
N SER A 411 -0.40 -22.09 -30.08
CA SER A 411 0.41 -22.81 -29.09
C SER A 411 1.84 -23.06 -29.55
N VAL A 412 2.76 -23.03 -28.60
CA VAL A 412 4.16 -23.41 -28.78
C VAL A 412 4.51 -24.42 -27.70
N VAL A 413 4.64 -25.69 -28.10
CA VAL A 413 4.97 -26.80 -27.19
C VAL A 413 6.48 -26.90 -27.05
N MET A 414 6.99 -26.41 -25.92
CA MET A 414 8.42 -26.27 -25.62
C MET A 414 8.89 -27.28 -24.55
N GLY A 415 8.05 -28.27 -24.24
CA GLY A 415 8.32 -29.29 -23.24
C GLY A 415 7.19 -30.30 -23.13
N SER A 416 6.96 -30.79 -21.91
CA SER A 416 5.91 -31.79 -21.69
C SER A 416 4.52 -31.18 -21.82
N CYS A 417 3.61 -31.93 -22.43
CA CYS A 417 2.20 -31.62 -22.58
C CYS A 417 1.39 -32.92 -22.46
N THR A 418 0.99 -33.26 -21.23
CA THR A 418 0.43 -34.58 -20.91
C THR A 418 -1.03 -34.54 -20.46
N ALA A 419 -1.75 -35.63 -20.70
CA ALA A 419 -3.13 -35.86 -20.31
C ALA A 419 -4.05 -34.74 -20.79
N GLY A 420 -4.85 -34.15 -19.89
CA GLY A 420 -5.73 -33.04 -20.26
C GLY A 420 -4.98 -31.87 -20.88
N GLY A 421 -3.72 -31.64 -20.51
CA GLY A 421 -2.90 -30.55 -21.06
C GLY A 421 -2.69 -30.66 -22.56
N ALA A 422 -2.73 -31.87 -23.12
CA ALA A 422 -2.58 -32.14 -24.56
C ALA A 422 -3.64 -31.43 -25.42
N TYR A 423 -4.79 -31.04 -24.84
CA TYR A 423 -5.81 -30.28 -25.54
C TYR A 423 -5.45 -28.80 -25.73
N VAL A 424 -4.50 -28.23 -24.98
CA VAL A 424 -4.03 -26.86 -25.26
C VAL A 424 -3.50 -26.76 -26.69
N PRO A 425 -2.51 -27.57 -27.13
CA PRO A 425 -2.06 -27.54 -28.50
C PRO A 425 -3.06 -28.12 -29.51
N ALA A 426 -3.73 -29.22 -29.17
CA ALA A 426 -4.66 -29.87 -30.11
C ALA A 426 -5.93 -29.05 -30.41
N MET A 427 -6.24 -28.02 -29.62
CA MET A 427 -7.37 -27.10 -29.83
C MET A 427 -6.93 -25.67 -30.13
N SER A 428 -5.63 -25.43 -30.37
CA SER A 428 -5.17 -24.17 -30.96
C SER A 428 -5.46 -24.16 -32.46
N ASP A 429 -5.60 -22.96 -33.03
CA ASP A 429 -5.78 -22.77 -34.47
C ASP A 429 -4.49 -23.13 -35.23
N GLU A 430 -3.34 -22.82 -34.64
CA GLU A 430 -2.02 -23.15 -35.16
C GLU A 430 -1.08 -23.55 -34.01
N ASN A 431 -0.37 -24.67 -34.17
CA ASN A 431 0.45 -25.28 -33.15
C ASN A 431 1.89 -25.55 -33.63
N ILE A 432 2.87 -25.06 -32.86
CA ILE A 432 4.30 -25.28 -33.06
C ILE A 432 4.81 -26.26 -32.01
N ILE A 433 5.66 -27.23 -32.41
CA ILE A 433 6.32 -28.14 -31.47
C ILE A 433 7.84 -28.09 -31.65
N VAL A 434 8.57 -27.99 -30.54
CA VAL A 434 10.04 -27.98 -30.53
C VAL A 434 10.57 -29.41 -30.57
N LYS A 435 11.42 -29.72 -31.53
CA LYS A 435 12.12 -31.00 -31.67
C LYS A 435 12.83 -31.38 -30.37
N GLU A 436 12.80 -32.67 -30.02
CA GLU A 436 13.48 -33.29 -28.85
C GLU A 436 13.04 -32.79 -27.47
N HIS A 437 12.40 -31.62 -27.37
CA HIS A 437 11.88 -31.04 -26.13
C HIS A 437 10.38 -31.25 -25.99
N GLY A 438 9.63 -30.92 -27.04
CA GLY A 438 8.17 -30.98 -27.06
C GLY A 438 7.66 -32.41 -27.09
N THR A 439 6.68 -32.71 -26.23
CA THR A 439 5.96 -33.98 -26.25
C THR A 439 4.48 -33.76 -25.95
N ILE A 440 3.58 -34.40 -26.71
CA ILE A 440 2.12 -34.32 -26.54
C ILE A 440 1.56 -35.73 -26.43
N PHE A 441 0.78 -36.02 -25.38
CA PHE A 441 0.07 -37.31 -25.28
C PHE A 441 -1.05 -37.27 -24.24
N LEU A 442 -2.13 -38.02 -24.48
CA LEU A 442 -3.22 -38.18 -23.49
C LEU A 442 -2.83 -39.12 -22.33
N GLY A 443 -1.90 -40.03 -22.57
CA GLY A 443 -1.32 -40.89 -21.54
C GLY A 443 0.18 -40.99 -21.78
N GLY A 444 0.99 -40.54 -20.83
CA GLY A 444 2.45 -40.61 -20.98
C GLY A 444 2.99 -42.03 -20.90
N PRO A 445 4.29 -42.24 -21.19
CA PRO A 445 4.91 -43.55 -21.17
C PRO A 445 4.64 -44.39 -19.91
N PRO A 446 4.65 -43.82 -18.68
CA PRO A 446 4.30 -44.60 -17.49
C PRO A 446 2.88 -45.16 -17.51
N LEU A 447 1.91 -44.41 -18.08
CA LEU A 447 0.52 -44.84 -18.17
C LEU A 447 0.33 -45.89 -19.28
N VAL A 448 1.01 -45.71 -20.42
CA VAL A 448 1.01 -46.69 -21.52
C VAL A 448 1.56 -48.03 -21.03
N LYS A 449 2.71 -48.02 -20.36
CA LYS A 449 3.31 -49.21 -19.75
C LYS A 449 2.38 -49.87 -18.73
N ALA A 450 1.75 -49.09 -17.86
CA ALA A 450 0.83 -49.61 -16.85
C ALA A 450 -0.44 -50.22 -17.45
N ALA A 451 -0.97 -49.67 -18.55
CA ALA A 451 -2.22 -50.11 -19.15
C ALA A 451 -2.05 -51.25 -20.17
N THR A 452 -0.93 -51.29 -20.90
CA THR A 452 -0.75 -52.18 -22.07
C THR A 452 0.49 -53.08 -21.97
N GLY A 453 1.44 -52.75 -21.09
CA GLY A 453 2.75 -53.40 -21.03
C GLY A 453 3.77 -52.91 -22.05
N GLU A 454 3.39 -52.03 -22.98
CA GLU A 454 4.29 -51.46 -23.99
C GLU A 454 5.33 -50.51 -23.35
N GLU A 455 6.61 -50.70 -23.70
CA GLU A 455 7.68 -49.77 -23.35
C GLU A 455 8.02 -48.89 -24.56
N ILE A 456 7.67 -47.61 -24.45
CA ILE A 456 7.88 -46.61 -25.50
C ILE A 456 8.48 -45.34 -24.89
N SER A 457 9.36 -44.66 -25.63
CA SER A 457 9.93 -43.38 -25.17
C SER A 457 8.91 -42.25 -25.31
N ALA A 458 9.12 -41.14 -24.60
CA ALA A 458 8.23 -39.98 -24.73
C ALA A 458 8.28 -39.34 -26.14
N GLN A 459 9.43 -39.41 -26.82
CA GLN A 459 9.62 -38.90 -28.17
C GLN A 459 8.95 -39.81 -29.22
N ASP A 460 9.08 -41.13 -29.07
CA ASP A 460 8.44 -42.08 -29.99
C ASP A 460 6.91 -42.12 -29.81
N LEU A 461 6.42 -41.84 -28.59
CA LEU A 461 5.00 -41.82 -28.29
C LEU A 461 4.30 -40.55 -28.82
N GLY A 462 4.96 -39.39 -28.74
CA GLY A 462 4.31 -38.11 -29.01
C GLY A 462 5.28 -36.94 -29.17
N GLY A 463 6.46 -37.17 -29.73
CA GLY A 463 7.43 -36.13 -30.05
C GLY A 463 7.05 -35.29 -31.27
N ALA A 464 7.93 -34.34 -31.62
CA ALA A 464 7.75 -33.45 -32.76
C ALA A 464 7.59 -34.22 -34.09
N ASP A 465 8.40 -35.26 -34.32
CA ASP A 465 8.36 -36.04 -35.56
C ASP A 465 7.02 -36.77 -35.73
N VAL A 466 6.47 -37.32 -34.64
CA VAL A 466 5.15 -37.98 -34.63
C VAL A 466 4.04 -36.99 -34.95
N HIS A 467 4.06 -35.81 -34.33
CA HIS A 467 2.97 -34.85 -34.47
C HIS A 467 2.99 -34.01 -35.74
N CYS A 468 4.16 -33.73 -36.30
CA CYS A 468 4.27 -33.00 -37.57
C CYS A 468 4.27 -33.91 -38.81
N SER A 469 4.73 -35.17 -38.70
CA SER A 469 4.90 -36.03 -39.88
C SER A 469 3.85 -37.15 -40.00
N VAL A 470 3.19 -37.53 -38.90
CA VAL A 470 2.30 -38.70 -38.88
C VAL A 470 0.87 -38.31 -38.49
N SER A 471 0.68 -37.75 -37.29
CA SER A 471 -0.67 -37.52 -36.74
C SER A 471 -1.31 -36.19 -37.14
N GLY A 472 -0.51 -35.17 -37.45
CA GLY A 472 -1.01 -33.83 -37.78
C GLY A 472 -1.55 -33.02 -36.59
N VAL A 473 -1.18 -33.38 -35.35
CA VAL A 473 -1.54 -32.60 -34.14
C VAL A 473 -0.74 -31.29 -34.05
N SER A 474 0.42 -31.22 -34.71
CA SER A 474 1.27 -30.02 -34.77
C SER A 474 1.50 -29.61 -36.21
N ASP A 475 1.33 -28.33 -36.50
CA ASP A 475 1.41 -27.76 -37.84
C ASP A 475 2.84 -27.35 -38.22
N TYR A 476 3.64 -26.96 -37.22
CA TYR A 476 4.99 -26.45 -37.43
C TYR A 476 6.03 -27.19 -36.59
N TYR A 477 7.06 -27.67 -37.27
CA TYR A 477 8.23 -28.31 -36.68
C TYR A 477 9.33 -27.27 -36.44
N ALA A 478 9.73 -27.07 -35.18
CA ALA A 478 10.79 -26.14 -34.83
C ALA A 478 12.04 -26.88 -34.33
N ASP A 479 13.22 -26.49 -34.83
CA ASP A 479 14.50 -27.11 -34.46
C ASP A 479 14.91 -26.80 -33.01
N ASP A 480 14.52 -25.62 -32.52
CA ASP A 480 14.83 -25.15 -31.17
C ASP A 480 13.80 -24.13 -30.66
N GLU A 481 13.96 -23.66 -29.43
CA GLU A 481 13.04 -22.68 -28.84
C GLU A 481 13.10 -21.31 -29.52
N VAL A 482 14.23 -20.92 -30.09
CA VAL A 482 14.38 -19.60 -30.72
C VAL A 482 13.64 -19.55 -32.06
N SER A 483 13.82 -20.58 -32.88
CA SER A 483 13.10 -20.79 -34.13
C SER A 483 11.59 -20.94 -33.88
N ALA A 484 11.17 -21.65 -32.83
CA ALA A 484 9.76 -21.76 -32.45
C ALA A 484 9.12 -20.40 -32.13
N LEU A 485 9.80 -19.56 -31.34
CA LEU A 485 9.31 -18.22 -31.02
C LEU A 485 9.26 -17.33 -32.26
N HIS A 486 10.23 -17.45 -33.18
CA HIS A 486 10.19 -16.76 -34.47
C HIS A 486 9.00 -17.20 -35.34
N MET A 487 8.70 -18.50 -35.38
CA MET A 487 7.51 -19.02 -36.07
C MET A 487 6.23 -18.46 -35.45
N ALA A 488 6.12 -18.41 -34.12
CA ALA A 488 4.97 -17.81 -33.45
C ALA A 488 4.79 -16.33 -33.83
N ARG A 489 5.89 -15.56 -33.92
CA ARG A 489 5.86 -14.17 -34.42
C ARG A 489 5.34 -14.08 -35.86
N LYS A 490 5.75 -15.01 -36.74
CA LYS A 490 5.27 -15.08 -38.14
C LYS A 490 3.79 -15.43 -38.23
N ILE A 491 3.29 -16.37 -37.43
CA ILE A 491 1.86 -16.68 -37.33
C ILE A 491 1.10 -15.41 -36.94
N VAL A 492 1.56 -14.72 -35.87
CA VAL A 492 0.96 -13.46 -35.44
C VAL A 492 0.98 -12.43 -36.56
N SER A 493 1.98 -12.37 -37.43
CA SER A 493 2.02 -11.45 -38.58
C SER A 493 0.94 -11.74 -39.65
N ASN A 494 0.50 -12.98 -39.77
CA ASN A 494 -0.44 -13.45 -40.80
C ASN A 494 -1.91 -13.40 -40.36
N LEU A 495 -2.22 -12.96 -39.13
CA LEU A 495 -3.59 -12.98 -38.60
C LEU A 495 -4.62 -12.12 -39.36
N ASN A 496 -4.19 -11.23 -40.26
CA ASN A 496 -5.06 -10.31 -41.00
C ASN A 496 -6.02 -9.51 -40.09
N ARG A 497 -5.49 -8.98 -38.98
CA ARG A 497 -6.25 -8.18 -38.01
C ARG A 497 -5.75 -6.74 -37.95
N SER A 498 -6.71 -5.81 -37.83
CA SER A 498 -6.48 -4.39 -37.56
C SER A 498 -7.34 -3.94 -36.38
N LYS A 499 -6.73 -3.29 -35.40
CA LYS A 499 -7.44 -2.62 -34.30
C LYS A 499 -8.20 -1.41 -34.84
N ARG A 500 -9.50 -1.32 -34.58
CA ARG A 500 -10.34 -0.17 -34.94
C ARG A 500 -10.74 0.55 -33.66
N ILE A 501 -10.33 1.81 -33.54
CA ILE A 501 -10.64 2.64 -32.37
C ILE A 501 -11.69 3.66 -32.78
N GLU A 502 -12.92 3.48 -32.30
CA GLU A 502 -14.07 4.38 -32.54
C GLU A 502 -14.21 5.45 -31.45
N LEU A 503 -13.09 5.86 -30.86
CA LEU A 503 -13.02 6.95 -29.90
C LEU A 503 -12.35 8.15 -30.54
N ASP A 504 -12.74 9.34 -30.10
CA ASP A 504 -11.97 10.56 -30.34
C ASP A 504 -10.68 10.50 -29.51
N VAL A 505 -9.66 9.81 -30.02
CA VAL A 505 -8.34 9.73 -29.38
C VAL A 505 -7.49 10.91 -29.83
N SER A 506 -7.00 11.69 -28.88
CA SER A 506 -6.09 12.80 -29.19
C SER A 506 -4.76 12.24 -29.67
N THR A 507 -4.26 12.75 -30.80
CA THR A 507 -2.91 12.45 -31.29
C THR A 507 -1.83 13.19 -30.50
N ILE A 508 -2.20 14.28 -29.84
CA ILE A 508 -1.32 15.02 -28.93
C ILE A 508 -1.52 14.45 -27.54
N VAL A 509 -0.46 13.83 -27.00
CA VAL A 509 -0.38 13.36 -25.62
C VAL A 509 0.46 14.34 -24.83
N GLU A 510 -0.16 14.96 -23.82
CA GLU A 510 0.55 15.82 -22.87
C GLU A 510 0.81 15.03 -21.59
N GLU A 511 2.03 15.13 -21.08
CA GLU A 511 2.33 14.62 -19.75
C GLU A 511 1.57 15.41 -18.66
N PRO A 512 1.26 14.80 -17.51
CA PRO A 512 0.71 15.53 -16.37
C PRO A 512 1.68 16.64 -15.93
N LEU A 513 1.14 17.73 -15.38
CA LEU A 513 1.92 18.86 -14.87
C LEU A 513 2.72 18.50 -13.60
N TYR A 514 2.34 17.42 -12.93
CA TYR A 514 2.92 17.00 -11.66
C TYR A 514 3.61 15.64 -11.81
N PRO A 515 4.80 15.44 -11.21
CA PRO A 515 5.49 14.16 -11.23
C PRO A 515 4.64 13.02 -10.64
N SER A 516 4.71 11.84 -11.25
CA SER A 516 3.99 10.66 -10.73
C SER A 516 4.53 10.19 -9.38
N THR A 517 5.80 10.48 -9.06
CA THR A 517 6.43 10.13 -7.78
C THR A 517 5.83 10.86 -6.58
N ASP A 518 5.19 12.01 -6.80
CA ASP A 518 4.47 12.74 -5.75
C ASP A 518 3.33 11.91 -5.15
N LEU A 519 2.81 10.91 -5.89
CA LEU A 519 1.76 10.00 -5.39
C LEU A 519 2.17 9.29 -4.09
N TYR A 520 3.47 9.11 -3.86
CA TYR A 520 3.98 8.56 -2.61
C TYR A 520 3.65 9.44 -1.40
N GLY A 521 3.74 10.76 -1.55
CA GLY A 521 3.47 11.73 -0.48
C GLY A 521 1.99 12.06 -0.27
N ILE A 522 1.11 11.65 -1.18
CA ILE A 522 -0.32 12.00 -1.13
C ILE A 522 -1.14 11.02 -0.28
N ILE A 523 -1.04 9.71 -0.57
CA ILE A 523 -1.93 8.71 0.03
C ILE A 523 -1.38 8.17 1.36
N GLY A 524 -0.06 8.13 1.55
CA GLY A 524 0.56 7.56 2.75
C GLY A 524 0.19 6.10 3.01
N SER A 525 0.58 5.57 4.17
CA SER A 525 0.17 4.22 4.61
C SER A 525 -1.08 4.23 5.50
N ASN A 526 -1.40 5.37 6.12
CA ASN A 526 -2.52 5.50 7.06
C ASN A 526 -3.87 5.72 6.34
N LEU A 527 -4.61 4.64 6.13
CA LEU A 527 -5.94 4.67 5.48
C LEU A 527 -7.03 5.42 6.26
N LYS A 528 -6.78 5.86 7.51
CA LYS A 528 -7.74 6.68 8.27
C LYS A 528 -7.66 8.16 7.88
N GLN A 529 -6.55 8.60 7.28
CA GLN A 529 -6.40 9.99 6.84
C GLN A 529 -7.21 10.23 5.57
N SER A 530 -7.96 11.34 5.57
CA SER A 530 -8.69 11.77 4.37
C SER A 530 -7.71 12.25 3.32
N ILE A 531 -7.94 11.84 2.08
CA ILE A 531 -7.10 12.19 0.94
C ILE A 531 -7.93 13.02 -0.02
N ASN A 532 -7.39 14.13 -0.52
CA ASN A 532 -7.99 14.82 -1.65
C ASN A 532 -7.70 14.02 -2.93
N ILE A 533 -8.68 13.24 -3.38
CA ILE A 533 -8.49 12.33 -4.52
C ILE A 533 -8.16 13.06 -5.84
N LYS A 534 -8.44 14.37 -5.93
CA LYS A 534 -8.08 15.19 -7.09
C LYS A 534 -6.57 15.31 -7.27
N GLU A 535 -5.80 15.22 -6.19
CA GLU A 535 -4.33 15.22 -6.25
C GLU A 535 -3.80 13.98 -6.98
N VAL A 536 -4.48 12.84 -6.83
CA VAL A 536 -4.17 11.61 -7.57
C VAL A 536 -4.55 11.78 -9.03
N ILE A 537 -5.76 12.28 -9.31
CA ILE A 537 -6.26 12.51 -10.67
C ILE A 537 -5.30 13.42 -11.45
N ALA A 538 -4.88 14.53 -10.85
CA ALA A 538 -3.98 15.51 -11.47
C ALA A 538 -2.64 14.91 -11.93
N ARG A 539 -2.18 13.80 -11.33
CA ARG A 539 -0.91 13.13 -11.65
C ARG A 539 -1.03 11.99 -12.64
N ILE A 540 -2.24 11.60 -13.01
CA ILE A 540 -2.47 10.49 -13.95
C ILE A 540 -3.09 10.93 -15.27
N VAL A 541 -3.76 12.09 -15.33
CA VAL A 541 -4.42 12.60 -16.54
C VAL A 541 -3.55 13.55 -17.35
N ASP A 542 -3.78 13.58 -18.66
CA ASP A 542 -3.02 14.39 -19.62
C ASP A 542 -3.13 15.89 -19.29
N GLY A 543 -1.99 16.56 -19.21
CA GLY A 543 -1.90 17.99 -18.86
C GLY A 543 -2.54 18.35 -17.51
N SER A 544 -2.77 17.36 -16.63
CA SER A 544 -3.50 17.52 -15.36
C SER A 544 -4.90 18.15 -15.51
N ARG A 545 -5.52 18.03 -16.69
CA ARG A 545 -6.85 18.60 -16.97
C ARG A 545 -7.95 17.62 -16.60
N PHE A 546 -8.90 18.10 -15.82
CA PHE A 546 -10.02 17.32 -15.33
C PHE A 546 -11.30 18.16 -15.29
N ASP A 547 -12.28 17.79 -16.12
CA ASP A 547 -13.57 18.47 -16.20
C ASP A 547 -14.55 17.83 -15.20
N GLU A 548 -14.62 18.40 -14.01
CA GLU A 548 -15.39 17.85 -12.90
C GLU A 548 -16.91 17.97 -13.11
N PHE A 549 -17.60 16.83 -13.16
CA PHE A 549 -19.05 16.73 -13.21
C PHE A 549 -19.66 16.84 -11.81
N LYS A 550 -20.72 17.65 -11.67
CA LYS A 550 -21.43 17.86 -10.40
C LYS A 550 -20.48 18.16 -9.23
N GLN A 551 -19.54 19.09 -9.45
CA GLN A 551 -18.51 19.47 -8.47
C GLN A 551 -19.08 19.82 -7.09
N ARG A 552 -20.25 20.46 -7.03
CA ARG A 552 -20.89 20.94 -5.78
C ARG A 552 -22.05 20.05 -5.29
N TYR A 553 -22.12 18.79 -5.71
CA TYR A 553 -23.17 17.85 -5.31
C TYR A 553 -22.56 16.47 -5.06
N GLY A 554 -22.86 15.85 -3.91
CA GLY A 554 -22.28 14.56 -3.54
C GLY A 554 -20.74 14.58 -3.56
N GLU A 555 -20.14 15.55 -2.87
CA GLU A 555 -18.69 15.87 -2.94
C GLU A 555 -17.76 14.75 -2.45
N THR A 556 -18.30 13.76 -1.74
CA THR A 556 -17.57 12.55 -1.34
C THR A 556 -17.34 11.55 -2.48
N LEU A 557 -17.93 11.80 -3.65
CA LEU A 557 -17.62 11.11 -4.89
C LEU A 557 -17.25 12.12 -5.97
N VAL A 558 -15.99 12.13 -6.37
CA VAL A 558 -15.50 12.96 -7.47
C VAL A 558 -15.76 12.22 -8.79
N THR A 559 -16.38 12.91 -9.74
CA THR A 559 -16.64 12.38 -11.08
C THR A 559 -16.28 13.42 -12.11
N GLY A 560 -15.71 13.03 -13.25
CA GLY A 560 -15.38 13.98 -14.30
C GLY A 560 -14.69 13.34 -15.50
N PHE A 561 -14.55 14.12 -16.56
CA PHE A 561 -13.93 13.69 -17.81
C PHE A 561 -12.47 14.11 -17.87
N ALA A 562 -11.63 13.27 -18.48
CA ALA A 562 -10.22 13.55 -18.72
C ALA A 562 -9.71 12.76 -19.93
N ARG A 563 -8.39 12.83 -20.16
CA ARG A 563 -7.68 11.95 -21.08
C ARG A 563 -6.48 11.30 -20.40
N ILE A 564 -6.13 10.08 -20.81
CA ILE A 564 -4.90 9.39 -20.41
C ILE A 564 -4.27 8.82 -21.67
N TYR A 565 -3.06 9.25 -22.03
CA TYR A 565 -2.41 8.93 -23.30
C TYR A 565 -3.30 9.22 -24.52
N GLY A 566 -4.01 10.34 -24.47
CA GLY A 566 -4.93 10.78 -25.51
C GLY A 566 -6.31 10.10 -25.50
N TYR A 567 -6.47 8.96 -24.82
CA TYR A 567 -7.76 8.25 -24.72
C TYR A 567 -8.73 9.01 -23.81
N PRO A 568 -9.98 9.28 -24.25
CA PRO A 568 -10.98 9.88 -23.37
C PRO A 568 -11.38 8.91 -22.26
N ILE A 569 -11.57 9.42 -21.05
CA ILE A 569 -11.92 8.61 -19.88
C ILE A 569 -12.86 9.35 -18.93
N GLY A 570 -13.82 8.62 -18.36
CA GLY A 570 -14.67 9.06 -17.26
C GLY A 570 -14.14 8.52 -15.94
N ILE A 571 -13.75 9.40 -15.02
CA ILE A 571 -13.19 9.00 -13.72
C ILE A 571 -14.28 9.06 -12.66
N VAL A 572 -14.36 8.04 -11.82
CA VAL A 572 -15.24 7.93 -10.64
C VAL A 572 -14.36 7.60 -9.43
N ALA A 573 -14.22 8.52 -8.49
CA ALA A 573 -13.17 8.46 -7.47
C ALA A 573 -13.70 8.82 -6.08
N ASN A 574 -13.42 7.98 -5.08
CA ASN A 574 -13.87 8.25 -3.71
C ASN A 574 -13.08 9.38 -3.07
N ASN A 575 -13.79 10.26 -2.37
CA ASN A 575 -13.26 11.38 -1.59
C ASN A 575 -13.88 11.40 -0.17
N GLY A 576 -14.33 10.23 0.32
CA GLY A 576 -15.05 10.06 1.57
C GLY A 576 -16.09 8.92 1.50
N ILE A 577 -16.95 8.87 2.53
CA ILE A 577 -18.08 7.94 2.65
C ILE A 577 -19.15 8.24 1.58
N LEU A 578 -19.82 7.22 1.05
CA LEU A 578 -20.89 7.42 0.06
C LEU A 578 -22.23 7.79 0.71
N PHE A 579 -22.82 8.90 0.25
CA PHE A 579 -24.18 9.33 0.57
C PHE A 579 -25.14 9.03 -0.61
N SER A 580 -26.44 9.24 -0.39
CA SER A 580 -27.48 9.13 -1.43
C SER A 580 -27.15 9.97 -2.67
N GLU A 581 -26.71 11.21 -2.45
CA GLU A 581 -26.31 12.17 -3.46
C GLU A 581 -25.11 11.66 -4.27
N SER A 582 -24.13 11.09 -3.58
CA SER A 582 -22.93 10.49 -4.18
C SER A 582 -23.33 9.34 -5.13
N ALA A 583 -24.24 8.46 -4.69
CA ALA A 583 -24.71 7.35 -5.51
C ALA A 583 -25.53 7.81 -6.73
N LEU A 584 -26.41 8.81 -6.56
CA LEU A 584 -27.17 9.40 -7.66
C LEU A 584 -26.26 10.11 -8.67
N LYS A 585 -25.23 10.81 -8.20
CA LYS A 585 -24.18 11.40 -9.03
C LYS A 585 -23.43 10.35 -9.83
N GLY A 586 -22.95 9.30 -9.17
CA GLY A 586 -22.22 8.19 -9.80
C GLY A 586 -23.06 7.49 -10.87
N ALA A 587 -24.32 7.16 -10.56
CA ALA A 587 -25.23 6.53 -11.52
C ALA A 587 -25.43 7.39 -12.78
N HIS A 588 -25.70 8.68 -12.61
CA HIS A 588 -25.89 9.60 -13.75
C HIS A 588 -24.58 9.75 -14.56
N PHE A 589 -23.44 9.90 -13.90
CA PHE A 589 -22.17 10.03 -14.61
C PHE A 589 -21.82 8.79 -15.44
N ILE A 590 -22.06 7.59 -14.90
CA ILE A 590 -21.88 6.32 -15.62
C ILE A 590 -22.80 6.26 -16.85
N GLN A 591 -24.05 6.70 -16.74
CA GLN A 591 -24.97 6.78 -17.89
C GLN A 591 -24.45 7.70 -19.00
N LEU A 592 -23.86 8.85 -18.64
CA LEU A 592 -23.24 9.76 -19.61
C LEU A 592 -22.06 9.08 -20.32
N CYS A 593 -21.17 8.43 -19.58
CA CYS A 593 -20.04 7.72 -20.15
C CYS A 593 -20.49 6.58 -21.06
N ALA A 594 -21.45 5.76 -20.61
CA ALA A 594 -22.03 4.68 -21.38
C ALA A 594 -22.66 5.17 -22.69
N LYS A 595 -23.45 6.25 -22.64
CA LYS A 595 -24.09 6.85 -23.83
C LYS A 595 -23.07 7.40 -24.83
N ARG A 596 -21.94 7.91 -24.34
CA ARG A 596 -20.86 8.48 -25.16
C ARG A 596 -19.77 7.46 -25.53
N LYS A 597 -19.96 6.19 -25.15
CA LYS A 597 -18.95 5.12 -25.29
C LYS A 597 -17.59 5.44 -24.63
N ILE A 598 -17.57 6.27 -23.58
CA ILE A 598 -16.33 6.65 -22.89
C ILE A 598 -15.97 5.58 -21.83
N PRO A 599 -14.75 5.01 -21.86
CA PRO A 599 -14.24 4.11 -20.80
C PRO A 599 -14.33 4.73 -19.40
N LEU A 600 -14.50 3.88 -18.39
CA LEU A 600 -14.61 4.28 -16.98
C LEU A 600 -13.36 3.86 -16.19
N LEU A 601 -12.85 4.76 -15.35
CA LEU A 601 -11.82 4.48 -14.35
C LEU A 601 -12.38 4.71 -12.95
N PHE A 602 -12.35 3.66 -12.12
CA PHE A 602 -12.73 3.72 -10.71
C PHE A 602 -11.49 3.79 -9.83
N LEU A 603 -11.40 4.84 -9.01
CA LEU A 603 -10.37 4.97 -7.97
C LEU A 603 -11.00 4.70 -6.61
N GLN A 604 -10.74 3.50 -6.07
CA GLN A 604 -11.35 3.04 -4.83
C GLN A 604 -10.55 3.50 -3.61
N ASN A 605 -11.20 4.29 -2.76
CA ASN A 605 -10.80 4.56 -1.39
C ASN A 605 -12.05 4.75 -0.53
N ILE A 606 -12.74 3.64 -0.27
CA ILE A 606 -14.09 3.62 0.29
C ILE A 606 -14.18 2.77 1.54
N THR A 607 -14.69 3.39 2.61
CA THR A 607 -15.02 2.76 3.90
C THR A 607 -16.45 2.22 3.95
N GLY A 608 -17.35 2.72 3.10
CA GLY A 608 -18.72 2.24 2.98
C GLY A 608 -19.72 3.34 2.64
N PHE A 609 -20.99 3.03 2.82
CA PHE A 609 -22.10 4.01 2.76
C PHE A 609 -22.36 4.61 4.14
N MET A 610 -22.98 5.79 4.16
CA MET A 610 -23.45 6.39 5.41
C MET A 610 -24.48 5.48 6.07
N ILE A 611 -24.37 5.29 7.38
CA ILE A 611 -25.30 4.48 8.18
C ILE A 611 -26.14 5.37 9.11
N GLY A 612 -27.37 4.96 9.42
CA GLY A 612 -28.24 5.65 10.36
C GLY A 612 -29.70 5.72 9.90
N GLY A 613 -30.62 5.96 10.84
CA GLY A 613 -32.05 5.95 10.56
C GLY A 613 -32.50 6.97 9.51
N GLU A 614 -31.85 8.14 9.45
CA GLU A 614 -32.13 9.16 8.42
C GLU A 614 -31.61 8.76 7.03
N ALA A 615 -30.42 8.15 6.96
CA ALA A 615 -29.87 7.62 5.71
C ALA A 615 -30.79 6.54 5.11
N GLU A 616 -31.32 5.65 5.95
CA GLU A 616 -32.26 4.62 5.51
C GLU A 616 -33.61 5.22 5.06
N ARG A 617 -34.20 6.15 5.84
CA ARG A 617 -35.47 6.80 5.48
C ARG A 617 -35.37 7.64 4.21
N SER A 618 -34.23 8.28 3.96
CA SER A 618 -33.97 9.02 2.72
C SER A 618 -33.70 8.09 1.51
N GLY A 619 -33.64 6.78 1.73
CA GLY A 619 -33.55 5.78 0.69
C GLY A 619 -32.13 5.51 0.19
N ILE A 620 -31.12 5.59 1.06
CA ILE A 620 -29.72 5.32 0.69
C ILE A 620 -29.56 3.96 -0.01
N ALA A 621 -30.29 2.93 0.42
CA ALA A 621 -30.29 1.62 -0.23
C ALA A 621 -30.73 1.68 -1.70
N LYS A 622 -31.87 2.34 -2.01
CA LYS A 622 -32.33 2.45 -3.39
C LYS A 622 -31.45 3.35 -4.24
N ASN A 623 -30.80 4.35 -3.65
CA ASN A 623 -29.89 5.25 -4.36
C ASN A 623 -28.55 4.55 -4.65
N GLY A 624 -27.99 3.82 -3.69
CA GLY A 624 -26.86 2.92 -3.90
C GLY A 624 -27.13 1.88 -4.97
N ALA A 625 -28.32 1.27 -4.95
CA ALA A 625 -28.74 0.29 -5.96
C ALA A 625 -28.77 0.86 -7.39
N LYS A 626 -29.10 2.16 -7.58
CA LYS A 626 -29.00 2.81 -8.89
C LYS A 626 -27.56 2.84 -9.39
N MET A 627 -26.60 3.20 -8.53
CA MET A 627 -25.18 3.20 -8.89
C MET A 627 -24.69 1.80 -9.26
N VAL A 628 -25.02 0.80 -8.44
CA VAL A 628 -24.67 -0.61 -8.71
C VAL A 628 -25.27 -1.11 -10.03
N THR A 629 -26.54 -0.78 -10.31
CA THR A 629 -27.18 -1.10 -11.60
C THR A 629 -26.45 -0.46 -12.77
N ALA A 630 -26.05 0.81 -12.63
CA ALA A 630 -25.29 1.51 -13.66
C ALA A 630 -23.93 0.85 -13.92
N VAL A 631 -23.18 0.51 -12.86
CA VAL A 631 -21.88 -0.18 -12.95
C VAL A 631 -22.00 -1.54 -13.62
N ALA A 632 -22.96 -2.36 -13.18
CA ALA A 632 -23.14 -3.72 -13.67
C ALA A 632 -23.53 -3.77 -15.15
N CYS A 633 -24.40 -2.85 -15.59
CA CYS A 633 -24.90 -2.86 -16.97
C CYS A 633 -23.99 -2.13 -17.97
N ALA A 634 -23.11 -1.22 -17.51
CA ALA A 634 -22.25 -0.44 -18.39
C ALA A 634 -21.32 -1.34 -19.22
N LYS A 635 -21.43 -1.21 -20.55
CA LYS A 635 -20.67 -2.01 -21.53
C LYS A 635 -19.38 -1.35 -22.03
N VAL A 636 -19.15 -0.09 -21.68
CA VAL A 636 -17.84 0.56 -21.87
C VAL A 636 -16.76 -0.18 -21.09
N PRO A 637 -15.50 -0.16 -21.53
CA PRO A 637 -14.39 -0.70 -20.73
C PRO A 637 -14.36 -0.06 -19.35
N LYS A 638 -14.31 -0.88 -18.30
CA LYS A 638 -14.21 -0.45 -16.90
C LYS A 638 -12.85 -0.87 -16.36
N LEU A 639 -12.12 0.06 -15.75
CA LEU A 639 -10.85 -0.18 -15.08
C LEU A 639 -10.99 0.22 -13.61
N THR A 640 -10.37 -0.51 -12.71
CA THR A 640 -10.43 -0.23 -11.27
C THR A 640 -9.02 -0.20 -10.69
N VAL A 641 -8.73 0.81 -9.85
CA VAL A 641 -7.52 0.88 -9.04
C VAL A 641 -7.93 1.10 -7.59
N ILE A 642 -7.55 0.19 -6.71
CA ILE A 642 -7.72 0.35 -5.27
C ILE A 642 -6.53 1.13 -4.73
N VAL A 643 -6.76 2.40 -4.43
CA VAL A 643 -5.73 3.34 -3.96
C VAL A 643 -5.72 3.49 -2.43
N GLY A 644 -6.74 2.96 -1.75
CA GLY A 644 -6.84 2.93 -0.30
C GLY A 644 -7.74 1.81 0.21
N GLY A 645 -8.83 2.14 0.91
CA GLY A 645 -9.80 1.16 1.38
C GLY A 645 -10.73 0.64 0.28
N SER A 646 -11.10 -0.64 0.35
CA SER A 646 -12.18 -1.23 -0.44
C SER A 646 -13.03 -2.12 0.47
N TYR A 647 -14.03 -1.50 1.11
CA TYR A 647 -14.82 -2.15 2.14
C TYR A 647 -16.31 -2.27 1.79
N GLY A 648 -16.89 -3.44 2.09
CA GLY A 648 -18.33 -3.71 2.07
C GLY A 648 -19.02 -3.32 0.76
N ALA A 649 -20.22 -2.74 0.89
CA ALA A 649 -21.02 -2.32 -0.27
C ALA A 649 -20.36 -1.22 -1.13
N GLY A 650 -19.38 -0.50 -0.58
CA GLY A 650 -18.58 0.47 -1.34
C GLY A 650 -17.79 -0.18 -2.47
N ASN A 651 -17.24 -1.38 -2.25
CA ASN A 651 -16.57 -2.17 -3.28
C ASN A 651 -17.49 -2.43 -4.48
N TYR A 652 -18.77 -2.70 -4.22
CA TYR A 652 -19.76 -3.00 -5.26
C TYR A 652 -20.09 -1.78 -6.11
N GLY A 653 -20.41 -0.66 -5.45
CA GLY A 653 -20.73 0.60 -6.13
C GLY A 653 -19.57 1.16 -6.94
N MET A 654 -18.33 0.83 -6.59
CA MET A 654 -17.12 1.32 -7.24
C MET A 654 -16.47 0.31 -8.20
N CYS A 655 -17.24 -0.64 -8.74
CA CYS A 655 -16.76 -1.62 -9.73
C CYS A 655 -15.63 -2.55 -9.22
N GLY A 656 -15.83 -3.16 -8.05
CA GLY A 656 -14.97 -4.24 -7.56
C GLY A 656 -14.99 -5.50 -8.45
N ARG A 657 -14.25 -6.53 -8.05
CA ARG A 657 -13.97 -7.73 -8.88
C ARG A 657 -15.22 -8.41 -9.45
N ALA A 658 -16.31 -8.43 -8.70
CA ALA A 658 -17.58 -9.06 -9.10
C ALA A 658 -18.34 -8.33 -10.24
N TYR A 659 -17.89 -7.12 -10.61
CA TYR A 659 -18.54 -6.28 -11.64
C TYR A 659 -17.77 -6.29 -12.97
N SER A 660 -16.87 -7.27 -13.13
CA SER A 660 -16.06 -7.51 -14.33
C SER A 660 -15.44 -6.23 -14.90
N PRO A 661 -14.62 -5.48 -14.12
CA PRO A 661 -13.69 -4.55 -14.73
C PRO A 661 -12.71 -5.34 -15.62
N ARG A 662 -12.36 -4.79 -16.79
CA ARG A 662 -11.39 -5.39 -17.71
C ARG A 662 -10.08 -5.66 -16.98
N PHE A 663 -9.68 -4.72 -16.12
CA PHE A 663 -8.54 -4.85 -15.24
C PHE A 663 -8.85 -4.23 -13.87
N LEU A 664 -8.40 -4.89 -12.79
CA LEU A 664 -8.44 -4.36 -11.43
C LEU A 664 -7.05 -4.43 -10.82
N TYR A 665 -6.53 -3.31 -10.35
CA TYR A 665 -5.22 -3.22 -9.69
C TYR A 665 -5.35 -2.76 -8.24
N MET A 666 -4.32 -3.05 -7.44
CA MET A 666 -4.21 -2.56 -6.07
C MET A 666 -2.89 -1.81 -5.86
N TRP A 667 -2.90 -0.79 -5.03
CA TRP A 667 -1.67 -0.18 -4.51
C TRP A 667 -1.16 -0.95 -3.28
N PRO A 668 0.13 -0.79 -2.90
CA PRO A 668 0.75 -1.54 -1.80
C PRO A 668 0.18 -1.19 -0.42
N ASN A 669 -0.37 0.01 -0.25
CA ASN A 669 -1.03 0.45 0.97
C ASN A 669 -2.51 0.02 1.06
N ALA A 670 -3.11 -0.44 -0.04
CA ALA A 670 -4.54 -0.69 -0.11
C ALA A 670 -4.99 -1.80 0.85
N ARG A 671 -6.27 -1.82 1.20
CA ARG A 671 -6.87 -2.90 2.00
C ARG A 671 -8.24 -3.26 1.45
N ILE A 672 -8.55 -4.56 1.42
CA ILE A 672 -9.83 -5.08 0.93
C ILE A 672 -10.44 -6.08 1.90
N SER A 673 -11.68 -5.85 2.35
CA SER A 673 -12.40 -6.80 3.21
C SER A 673 -13.89 -6.48 3.24
N VAL A 674 -14.69 -7.36 3.85
CA VAL A 674 -16.13 -7.14 3.99
C VAL A 674 -16.48 -5.88 4.81
N MET A 675 -15.63 -5.52 5.77
CA MET A 675 -15.67 -4.28 6.55
C MET A 675 -14.28 -4.03 7.17
N GLY A 676 -14.04 -2.85 7.75
CA GLY A 676 -12.76 -2.57 8.44
C GLY A 676 -12.53 -3.49 9.64
N GLY A 677 -11.29 -3.90 9.91
CA GLY A 677 -10.96 -4.83 11.01
C GLY A 677 -11.41 -4.34 12.39
N GLU A 678 -11.18 -3.06 12.70
CA GLU A 678 -11.66 -2.43 13.94
C GLU A 678 -13.20 -2.42 14.03
N GLN A 679 -13.89 -2.20 12.90
CA GLN A 679 -15.36 -2.23 12.87
C GLN A 679 -15.88 -3.64 13.17
N ALA A 680 -15.29 -4.67 12.54
CA ALA A 680 -15.66 -6.06 12.79
C ALA A 680 -15.42 -6.46 14.25
N ALA A 681 -14.26 -6.09 14.79
CA ALA A 681 -13.88 -6.35 16.17
C ALA A 681 -14.84 -5.69 17.17
N ASN A 682 -15.21 -4.42 16.95
CA ASN A 682 -16.14 -3.69 17.80
C ASN A 682 -17.57 -4.27 17.76
N VAL A 683 -18.04 -4.73 16.59
CA VAL A 683 -19.36 -5.38 16.47
C VAL A 683 -19.38 -6.69 17.26
N LEU A 684 -18.36 -7.53 17.11
CA LEU A 684 -18.26 -8.80 17.84
C LEU A 684 -18.12 -8.59 19.36
N ALA A 685 -17.35 -7.59 19.78
CA ALA A 685 -17.26 -7.19 21.18
C ALA A 685 -18.61 -6.73 21.74
N THR A 686 -19.38 -5.96 20.97
CA THR A 686 -20.72 -5.52 21.38
C THR A 686 -21.69 -6.70 21.55
N ILE A 687 -21.68 -7.66 20.61
CA ILE A 687 -22.51 -8.88 20.72
C ILE A 687 -22.12 -9.69 21.95
N ALA A 688 -20.82 -9.81 22.24
CA ALA A 688 -20.32 -10.51 23.44
C ALA A 688 -20.77 -9.80 24.73
N LYS A 689 -20.69 -8.46 24.77
CA LYS A 689 -21.19 -7.64 25.89
C LYS A 689 -22.69 -7.84 26.11
N ASP A 690 -23.50 -7.81 25.06
CA ASP A 690 -24.95 -8.01 25.15
C ASP A 690 -25.31 -9.41 25.63
N ARG A 691 -24.58 -10.43 25.18
CA ARG A 691 -24.74 -11.81 25.65
C ARG A 691 -24.42 -11.93 27.14
N LYS A 692 -23.26 -11.44 27.59
CA LYS A 692 -22.88 -11.45 29.00
C LYS A 692 -23.89 -10.70 29.87
N LYS A 693 -24.37 -9.54 29.39
CA LYS A 693 -25.41 -8.76 30.06
C LYS A 693 -26.72 -9.53 30.23
N ARG A 694 -27.13 -10.31 29.22
CA ARG A 694 -28.29 -11.22 29.32
C ARG A 694 -28.06 -12.38 30.28
N GLU A 695 -26.81 -12.85 30.39
CA GLU A 695 -26.36 -13.87 31.34
C GLU A 695 -26.09 -13.30 32.75
N GLY A 696 -26.39 -12.02 33.00
CA GLY A 696 -26.22 -11.36 34.30
C GLY A 696 -24.77 -11.04 34.69
N THR A 697 -23.82 -11.17 33.75
CA THR A 697 -22.39 -10.89 33.97
C THR A 697 -21.92 -9.71 33.12
N GLN A 698 -20.76 -9.13 33.44
CA GLN A 698 -20.14 -8.08 32.65
C GLN A 698 -18.86 -8.60 32.00
N LEU A 699 -18.58 -8.09 30.79
CA LEU A 699 -17.34 -8.35 30.09
C LEU A 699 -16.29 -7.38 30.65
N THR A 700 -15.14 -7.89 31.10
CA THR A 700 -14.00 -7.06 31.51
C THR A 700 -13.31 -6.46 30.29
N GLU A 701 -12.56 -5.36 30.47
CA GLU A 701 -11.77 -4.74 29.38
C GLU A 701 -10.74 -5.72 28.79
N ALA A 702 -10.11 -6.54 29.64
CA ALA A 702 -9.15 -7.56 29.20
C ALA A 702 -9.82 -8.64 28.35
N GLU A 703 -11.02 -9.10 28.70
CA GLU A 703 -11.80 -10.04 27.88
C GLU A 703 -12.26 -9.40 26.55
N GLU A 704 -12.59 -8.11 26.56
CA GLU A 704 -12.96 -7.38 25.35
C GLU A 704 -11.78 -7.29 24.37
N GLU A 705 -10.60 -6.90 24.84
CA GLU A 705 -9.41 -6.81 24.02
C GLU A 705 -8.96 -8.19 23.51
N ALA A 706 -9.10 -9.24 24.33
CA ALA A 706 -8.84 -10.62 23.91
C ALA A 706 -9.78 -11.10 22.78
N ILE A 707 -11.00 -10.54 22.68
CA ILE A 707 -11.93 -10.79 21.56
C ILE A 707 -11.54 -9.95 20.34
N LYS A 708 -11.19 -8.67 20.52
CA LYS A 708 -10.92 -7.75 19.41
C LYS A 708 -9.61 -8.05 18.68
N LYS A 709 -8.52 -8.27 19.41
CA LYS A 709 -7.17 -8.45 18.86
C LYS A 709 -7.08 -9.51 17.75
N PRO A 710 -7.54 -10.76 17.93
CA PRO A 710 -7.43 -11.78 16.88
C PRO A 710 -8.26 -11.44 15.63
N ILE A 711 -9.36 -10.69 15.78
CA ILE A 711 -10.19 -10.24 14.66
C ILE A 711 -9.45 -9.16 13.87
N ILE A 712 -8.86 -8.18 14.54
CA ILE A 712 -8.08 -7.11 13.88
C ILE A 712 -6.91 -7.73 13.11
N GLU A 713 -6.15 -8.62 13.74
CA GLU A 713 -5.01 -9.31 13.11
C GLU A 713 -5.44 -10.14 11.89
N LYS A 714 -6.57 -10.85 12.00
CA LYS A 714 -7.12 -11.62 10.87
C LYS A 714 -7.48 -10.71 9.69
N PHE A 715 -8.19 -9.61 9.94
CA PHE A 715 -8.62 -8.69 8.89
C PHE A 715 -7.44 -7.94 8.26
N GLU A 716 -6.41 -7.60 9.03
CA GLU A 716 -5.19 -7.00 8.50
C GLU A 716 -4.44 -7.98 7.59
N LYS A 717 -4.33 -9.26 8.00
CA LYS A 717 -3.72 -10.32 7.18
C LYS A 717 -4.50 -10.58 5.90
N GLU A 718 -5.81 -10.84 6.01
CA GLU A 718 -6.65 -11.22 4.87
C GLU A 718 -6.96 -10.05 3.94
N GLY A 719 -6.92 -8.81 4.46
CA GLY A 719 -7.15 -7.60 3.67
C GLY A 719 -5.90 -7.02 3.00
N ASN A 720 -4.72 -7.54 3.30
CA ASN A 720 -3.46 -7.09 2.72
C ASN A 720 -3.39 -7.33 1.20
N PRO A 721 -2.78 -6.43 0.39
CA PRO A 721 -2.67 -6.59 -1.06
C PRO A 721 -1.98 -7.89 -1.49
N TYR A 722 -1.01 -8.39 -0.72
CA TYR A 722 -0.35 -9.66 -1.02
C TYR A 722 -1.30 -10.85 -0.86
N TYR A 723 -2.19 -10.83 0.14
CA TYR A 723 -3.20 -11.88 0.33
C TYR A 723 -4.23 -11.89 -0.81
N SER A 724 -4.66 -10.69 -1.22
CA SER A 724 -5.58 -10.45 -2.33
C SER A 724 -5.00 -10.92 -3.67
N SER A 725 -3.80 -10.44 -4.01
CA SER A 725 -3.17 -10.70 -5.31
C SER A 725 -2.73 -12.15 -5.45
N ALA A 726 -2.34 -12.79 -4.34
CA ALA A 726 -2.08 -14.23 -4.30
C ALA A 726 -3.30 -15.06 -4.72
N ARG A 727 -4.52 -14.56 -4.48
CA ARG A 727 -5.80 -15.21 -4.78
C ARG A 727 -6.51 -14.64 -5.99
N LEU A 728 -5.87 -13.74 -6.75
CA LEU A 728 -6.39 -13.14 -7.98
C LEU A 728 -7.72 -12.38 -7.80
N TRP A 729 -7.90 -11.74 -6.64
CA TRP A 729 -8.99 -10.77 -6.46
C TRP A 729 -8.69 -9.48 -7.24
N ASP A 730 -7.41 -9.23 -7.50
CA ASP A 730 -6.85 -8.23 -8.40
C ASP A 730 -5.93 -8.87 -9.46
N ASP A 731 -5.63 -8.11 -10.49
CA ASP A 731 -4.73 -8.46 -11.59
C ASP A 731 -3.29 -8.03 -11.33
N GLY A 732 -2.98 -7.53 -10.12
CA GLY A 732 -1.64 -7.16 -9.69
C GLY A 732 -1.61 -6.00 -8.71
N VAL A 733 -0.65 -6.08 -7.78
CA VAL A 733 -0.24 -4.93 -6.97
C VAL A 733 0.77 -4.11 -7.78
N ILE A 734 0.51 -2.81 -7.93
CA ILE A 734 1.31 -1.91 -8.75
C ILE A 734 1.93 -0.80 -7.92
N ASP A 735 3.10 -0.33 -8.35
CA ASP A 735 3.70 0.91 -7.85
C ASP A 735 2.74 2.09 -8.16
N PRO A 736 2.35 2.92 -7.17
CA PRO A 736 1.49 4.08 -7.39
C PRO A 736 1.97 4.98 -8.53
N ALA A 737 3.28 5.21 -8.66
CA ALA A 737 3.86 6.05 -9.70
C ALA A 737 3.71 5.47 -11.12
N HIS A 738 3.41 4.16 -11.24
CA HIS A 738 3.16 3.48 -12.52
C HIS A 738 1.67 3.46 -12.91
N THR A 739 0.76 3.99 -12.09
CA THR A 739 -0.69 3.94 -12.33
C THR A 739 -1.06 4.47 -13.73
N ARG A 740 -0.55 5.65 -14.12
CA ARG A 740 -0.80 6.24 -15.45
C ARG A 740 -0.43 5.27 -16.58
N LYS A 741 0.78 4.72 -16.53
CA LYS A 741 1.31 3.78 -17.54
C LYS A 741 0.46 2.52 -17.62
N VAL A 742 0.14 1.91 -16.48
CA VAL A 742 -0.66 0.67 -16.41
C VAL A 742 -2.06 0.90 -16.95
N ILE A 743 -2.70 2.01 -16.61
CA ILE A 743 -4.03 2.37 -17.13
C ILE A 743 -3.97 2.66 -18.64
N GLY A 744 -2.94 3.35 -19.13
CA GLY A 744 -2.73 3.57 -20.56
C GLY A 744 -2.65 2.27 -21.36
N LEU A 745 -1.85 1.32 -20.88
CA LEU A 745 -1.71 -0.01 -21.50
C LEU A 745 -3.03 -0.80 -21.44
N SER A 746 -3.74 -0.73 -20.31
CA SER A 746 -5.03 -1.39 -20.12
C SER A 746 -6.12 -0.84 -21.05
N LEU A 747 -6.18 0.49 -21.21
CA LEU A 747 -7.09 1.15 -22.15
C LEU A 747 -6.78 0.74 -23.58
N SER A 748 -5.50 0.80 -23.97
CA SER A 748 -5.08 0.33 -25.29
C SER A 748 -5.54 -1.11 -25.53
N ALA A 749 -5.21 -2.04 -24.62
CA ALA A 749 -5.61 -3.44 -24.76
C ALA A 749 -7.13 -3.59 -24.91
N ALA A 750 -7.92 -2.88 -24.09
CA ALA A 750 -9.38 -2.95 -24.12
C ALA A 750 -10.01 -2.47 -25.43
N LEU A 751 -9.34 -1.56 -26.14
CA LEU A 751 -9.80 -1.01 -27.42
C LEU A 751 -9.50 -1.93 -28.63
N ASN A 752 -9.02 -3.16 -28.40
CA ASN A 752 -9.09 -4.21 -29.43
C ASN A 752 -10.50 -4.78 -29.56
N ALA A 753 -11.36 -4.60 -28.54
CA ALA A 753 -12.77 -4.92 -28.59
C ALA A 753 -13.61 -3.70 -28.97
N GLU A 754 -14.67 -3.93 -29.74
CA GLU A 754 -15.69 -2.92 -30.01
C GLU A 754 -16.45 -2.59 -28.72
N ILE A 755 -16.79 -1.31 -28.53
CA ILE A 755 -17.60 -0.86 -27.41
C ILE A 755 -19.08 -1.08 -27.73
N GLU A 756 -19.65 -2.10 -27.08
CA GLU A 756 -21.07 -2.48 -27.20
C GLU A 756 -22.01 -1.39 -26.70
N GLU A 757 -23.25 -1.40 -27.20
CA GLU A 757 -24.32 -0.57 -26.67
C GLU A 757 -24.70 -0.99 -25.24
N THR A 758 -24.82 -0.02 -24.35
CA THR A 758 -25.24 -0.27 -22.97
C THR A 758 -26.77 -0.29 -22.85
N LYS A 759 -27.32 -1.40 -22.33
CA LYS A 759 -28.72 -1.52 -21.94
C LYS A 759 -28.82 -1.68 -20.42
N PHE A 760 -29.37 -0.68 -19.75
CA PHE A 760 -29.53 -0.70 -18.30
C PHE A 760 -30.72 -1.55 -17.87
N GLY A 761 -30.59 -2.20 -16.71
CA GLY A 761 -31.73 -2.78 -16.00
C GLY A 761 -32.65 -1.72 -15.40
N VAL A 762 -33.71 -2.17 -14.73
CA VAL A 762 -34.68 -1.26 -14.09
C VAL A 762 -34.02 -0.47 -12.96
N PHE A 763 -34.05 0.86 -13.04
CA PHE A 763 -33.66 1.73 -11.94
C PHE A 763 -34.80 1.88 -10.93
N ARG A 764 -34.54 1.55 -9.66
CA ARG A 764 -35.48 1.78 -8.55
C ARG A 764 -35.46 3.26 -8.16
N MET A 765 -36.43 4.05 -8.65
CA MET A 765 -36.51 5.51 -8.45
C MET A 765 -36.72 5.93 -7.00
#